data_AF-A0A1V5N5P4-F1
#
_entry.id   AF-A0A1V5N5P4-F1
#
_cell.length_a   1.000
_cell.length_b   1.000
_cell.length_c   1.000
_cell.angle_alpha   90.00
_cell.angle_beta   90.00
_cell.angle_gamma   90.00
#
_symmetry.space_group_name_H-M   'P 1'
#
loop_
_entity.id
_entity.type
_entity.pdbx_description
1 polymer ?
#
loop_
_entity_poly.entity_id
_entity_poly.type
_entity_poly.pdbx_seq_one_letter_code
_entity_poly.pdbx_strand_id
1 'polypeptide(L)'
;MLLAIEVDEGGYVATHQHYSHAHEQGWPFPMWINSLTGQQGVAAGWHFQNDGPGWVWDYNLRQHPDSPFGREKAMAGWELENIRSLGIVENKWRLESTGDSPTITTPANVGMDAFNAPYLQLRWTRSPAAPAGVLPYVEWKREGDEEFSPERRVYFRYSSGNRDYESVSGSTHSMITMYSHPLWQGRIKRIRIALAPGESNVTFSIDSFFTVYDTRHTINNPIYILACWNYFRWTGDVEFLGSVVNKMRLALRYQQTVLGGMKYNHIRNPWPGHDGLSGFTLNPDGNKQVNYGHGIGSNYWDILPFGWDDMYATNQYYASTEAMANVEELVQRHPEWGISRGAMGLDPEELRLHAAKVKQTANQKFWDQEKGRFIGCVDQDGQGHDYGFTFLNLDAIWYGIADEENSRAIVDWLSGKRIVAGDTSTDADIYHWRFGPRATTQRNIKWYGFTWTGPETIPWGGQVQDGGAVLGFSFYDMYARLQAKDAESAWGRLVEILRWEKEVWSEGGYRAYYEGGKKGTTLQGGGTAGGVGIDAEFFESSLVPSIVVYGFLGMEPDEGRLRIMPKLPDSCPQMGVSNILYHNVRLDVKASKEELIVRMADKPLEPVCIELEEFRQLAGSQQRGPVFTLAEPGIYHFRK
;
A
#
# COMPACT_ATOMS: atom_id res chain seq x y z
N MET A 1 -11.61 -8.93 10.01
CA MET A 1 -11.03 -8.15 8.90
C MET A 1 -9.77 -8.82 8.33
N LEU A 2 -8.72 -9.08 9.12
CA LEU A 2 -7.47 -9.69 8.63
C LEU A 2 -7.64 -11.08 7.98
N LEU A 3 -8.54 -11.92 8.50
CA LEU A 3 -8.83 -13.24 7.92
C LEU A 3 -9.39 -13.19 6.49
N ALA A 4 -10.09 -12.10 6.15
CA ALA A 4 -10.73 -11.90 4.87
C ALA A 4 -9.78 -11.31 3.82
N ILE A 5 -8.56 -10.90 4.20
CA ILE A 5 -7.57 -10.37 3.26
C ILE A 5 -7.15 -11.48 2.27
N GLU A 6 -7.24 -11.14 0.98
CA GLU A 6 -6.87 -12.04 -0.10
C GLU A 6 -5.36 -12.02 -0.31
N VAL A 7 -4.79 -13.22 -0.38
CA VAL A 7 -3.39 -13.46 -0.72
C VAL A 7 -3.40 -14.45 -1.88
N ASP A 8 -2.81 -14.07 -3.01
CA ASP A 8 -2.81 -14.92 -4.20
C ASP A 8 -1.85 -16.13 -4.06
N GLU A 9 -1.88 -17.03 -5.04
CA GLU A 9 -1.04 -18.23 -5.04
C GLU A 9 0.47 -17.90 -5.04
N GLY A 10 0.86 -16.73 -5.54
CA GLY A 10 2.25 -16.25 -5.53
C GLY A 10 2.66 -15.63 -4.20
N GLY A 11 1.69 -15.19 -3.37
CA GLY A 11 1.92 -14.48 -2.12
C GLY A 11 1.67 -12.99 -2.18
N TYR A 12 1.19 -12.43 -3.28
CA TYR A 12 0.82 -11.03 -3.34
C TYR A 12 -0.43 -10.79 -2.50
N VAL A 13 -0.39 -9.75 -1.65
CA VAL A 13 -1.54 -9.32 -0.85
C VAL A 13 -2.33 -8.27 -1.63
N ALA A 14 -3.61 -8.55 -1.89
CA ALA A 14 -4.45 -7.68 -2.69
C ALA A 14 -4.77 -6.34 -1.99
N THR A 15 -4.88 -5.28 -2.77
CA THR A 15 -5.48 -4.01 -2.35
C THR A 15 -7.01 -4.18 -2.38
N HIS A 16 -7.66 -4.11 -1.22
CA HIS A 16 -9.12 -4.18 -1.13
C HIS A 16 -9.73 -2.78 -1.24
N GLN A 17 -10.33 -2.44 -2.38
CA GLN A 17 -11.01 -1.16 -2.59
C GLN A 17 -12.28 -1.30 -3.45
N HIS A 18 -12.85 -0.17 -3.89
CA HIS A 18 -14.07 -0.11 -4.69
C HIS A 18 -13.85 -0.68 -6.10
N TYR A 19 -14.94 -1.10 -6.73
CA TYR A 19 -14.97 -1.61 -8.10
C TYR A 19 -14.14 -0.75 -9.07
N SER A 20 -13.22 -1.39 -9.80
CA SER A 20 -12.29 -0.70 -10.71
C SER A 20 -12.14 -1.42 -12.06
N HIS A 21 -11.57 -0.72 -13.03
CA HIS A 21 -11.08 -1.23 -14.33
C HIS A 21 -9.55 -1.23 -14.42
N ALA A 22 -8.87 -1.11 -13.28
CA ALA A 22 -7.45 -1.35 -13.13
C ALA A 22 -7.19 -2.83 -12.81
N HIS A 23 -5.98 -3.16 -12.33
CA HIS A 23 -5.68 -4.53 -11.91
C HIS A 23 -6.60 -4.94 -10.74
N GLU A 24 -7.19 -6.14 -10.80
CA GLU A 24 -8.23 -6.62 -9.86
C GLU A 24 -7.75 -6.74 -8.41
N GLN A 25 -6.44 -6.84 -8.23
CA GLN A 25 -5.78 -6.91 -6.93
C GLN A 25 -5.05 -5.61 -6.56
N GLY A 26 -5.12 -4.58 -7.41
CA GLY A 26 -4.34 -3.34 -7.27
C GLY A 26 -5.20 -2.12 -6.90
N TRP A 27 -4.53 -0.97 -6.86
CA TRP A 27 -5.13 0.35 -6.73
C TRP A 27 -6.04 0.65 -7.93
N PRO A 28 -7.11 1.45 -7.78
CA PRO A 28 -8.13 1.60 -8.81
C PRO A 28 -7.70 2.42 -10.04
N PHE A 29 -6.47 2.92 -10.09
CA PHE A 29 -5.88 3.62 -11.23
C PHE A 29 -4.35 3.44 -11.25
N PRO A 30 -3.67 3.70 -12.39
CA PRO A 30 -4.18 4.12 -13.70
C PRO A 30 -5.09 3.11 -14.42
N MET A 31 -5.94 3.61 -15.31
CA MET A 31 -6.78 2.83 -16.21
C MET A 31 -6.46 3.21 -17.67
N TRP A 32 -6.94 2.40 -18.64
CA TRP A 32 -6.71 2.66 -20.07
C TRP A 32 -7.19 4.04 -20.55
N ILE A 33 -8.18 4.64 -19.88
CA ILE A 33 -8.71 5.99 -20.19
C ILE A 33 -7.74 7.12 -19.82
N ASN A 34 -6.71 6.83 -19.02
CA ASN A 34 -5.70 7.83 -18.63
C ASN A 34 -4.61 8.01 -19.68
N SER A 35 -4.71 7.30 -20.80
CA SER A 35 -3.71 7.26 -21.86
C SER A 35 -4.31 7.58 -23.23
N LEU A 36 -3.43 7.77 -24.21
CA LEU A 36 -3.85 7.94 -25.59
C LEU A 36 -4.50 6.65 -26.13
N THR A 37 -5.65 6.79 -26.79
CA THR A 37 -6.42 5.68 -27.39
C THR A 37 -6.56 5.87 -28.91
N GLY A 38 -7.09 4.87 -29.61
CA GLY A 38 -7.28 4.90 -31.07
C GLY A 38 -6.06 4.39 -31.84
N GLN A 39 -5.92 4.75 -33.12
CA GLN A 39 -4.89 4.16 -34.00
C GLN A 39 -3.47 4.43 -33.52
N GLN A 40 -3.23 5.62 -32.99
CA GLN A 40 -1.95 6.04 -32.40
C GLN A 40 -1.85 5.71 -30.90
N GLY A 41 -2.90 5.17 -30.30
CA GLY A 41 -2.99 4.88 -28.86
C GLY A 41 -2.00 3.83 -28.36
N VAL A 42 -1.86 3.83 -27.03
CA VAL A 42 -1.02 2.89 -26.26
C VAL A 42 -1.86 1.97 -25.37
N ALA A 43 -3.12 2.33 -25.12
CA ALA A 43 -4.08 1.57 -24.33
C ALA A 43 -5.47 1.61 -24.99
N ALA A 44 -6.34 0.66 -24.66
CA ALA A 44 -7.68 0.58 -25.20
C ALA A 44 -8.64 -0.20 -24.29
N GLY A 45 -9.95 0.05 -24.42
CA GLY A 45 -10.96 -0.75 -23.76
C GLY A 45 -12.32 -0.68 -24.45
N TRP A 46 -12.94 -1.82 -24.71
CA TRP A 46 -14.25 -1.95 -25.32
C TRP A 46 -15.27 -2.36 -24.26
N HIS A 47 -16.30 -1.54 -24.08
CA HIS A 47 -17.35 -1.69 -23.09
C HIS A 47 -18.69 -1.83 -23.79
N PHE A 48 -19.32 -3.00 -23.67
CA PHE A 48 -20.52 -3.37 -24.44
C PHE A 48 -21.83 -3.10 -23.69
N GLN A 49 -21.75 -2.45 -22.54
CA GLN A 49 -22.92 -2.01 -21.77
C GLN A 49 -23.43 -0.67 -22.30
N ASN A 50 -24.73 -0.39 -22.12
CA ASN A 50 -25.28 0.95 -22.40
C ASN A 50 -24.84 1.99 -21.35
N ASP A 51 -24.68 1.52 -20.11
CA ASP A 51 -24.10 2.22 -18.96
C ASP A 51 -23.48 1.16 -18.02
N GLY A 52 -22.55 1.57 -17.17
CA GLY A 52 -21.85 0.66 -16.26
C GLY A 52 -21.28 1.35 -15.02
N PRO A 53 -20.79 0.55 -14.04
CA PRO A 53 -20.24 1.08 -12.79
C PRO A 53 -18.76 1.49 -12.93
N GLY A 54 -18.26 2.27 -11.97
CA GLY A 54 -16.84 2.55 -11.80
C GLY A 54 -16.28 3.67 -12.69
N TRP A 55 -15.01 3.98 -12.46
CA TRP A 55 -14.38 5.23 -12.90
C TRP A 55 -14.25 5.39 -14.41
N VAL A 56 -14.18 4.31 -15.20
CA VAL A 56 -14.26 4.38 -16.66
C VAL A 56 -15.58 4.99 -17.13
N TRP A 57 -16.68 4.64 -16.47
CA TRP A 57 -17.98 5.21 -16.78
C TRP A 57 -18.13 6.61 -16.20
N ASP A 58 -17.79 6.78 -14.92
CA ASP A 58 -17.95 8.05 -14.19
C ASP A 58 -17.15 9.21 -14.83
N TYR A 59 -15.90 8.95 -15.24
CA TYR A 59 -14.97 9.97 -15.71
C TYR A 59 -14.71 9.96 -17.22
N ASN A 60 -15.24 9.00 -17.99
CA ASN A 60 -15.02 8.95 -19.44
C ASN A 60 -16.28 8.62 -20.25
N LEU A 61 -16.79 7.39 -20.21
CA LEU A 61 -17.78 6.92 -21.20
C LEU A 61 -19.17 7.59 -21.07
N ARG A 62 -19.54 8.10 -19.90
CA ARG A 62 -20.76 8.93 -19.75
C ARG A 62 -20.58 10.34 -20.29
N GLN A 63 -19.37 10.89 -20.18
CA GLN A 63 -19.04 12.24 -20.70
C GLN A 63 -18.82 12.23 -22.22
N HIS A 64 -18.50 11.06 -22.79
CA HIS A 64 -18.27 10.86 -24.21
C HIS A 64 -19.25 9.82 -24.77
N PRO A 65 -20.54 10.16 -24.92
CA PRO A 65 -21.58 9.21 -25.35
C PRO A 65 -21.29 8.60 -26.72
N ASP A 66 -20.57 9.34 -27.57
CA ASP A 66 -20.20 8.95 -28.93
C ASP A 66 -18.90 8.14 -29.04
N SER A 67 -18.24 7.83 -27.92
CA SER A 67 -16.98 7.09 -27.88
C SER A 67 -17.04 5.78 -28.67
N PRO A 68 -16.03 5.45 -29.49
CA PRO A 68 -15.96 4.16 -30.20
C PRO A 68 -15.70 2.98 -29.25
N PHE A 69 -15.48 3.26 -27.96
CA PHE A 69 -15.12 2.29 -26.93
C PHE A 69 -16.30 1.92 -26.01
N GLY A 70 -17.48 2.49 -26.23
CA GLY A 70 -18.66 2.22 -25.41
C GLY A 70 -19.90 1.87 -26.24
N ARG A 71 -20.83 1.12 -25.62
CA ARG A 71 -22.17 0.81 -26.15
C ARG A 71 -22.07 0.11 -27.51
N GLU A 72 -23.07 0.29 -28.38
CA GLU A 72 -23.10 -0.38 -29.70
C GLU A 72 -21.88 -0.09 -30.56
N LYS A 73 -21.28 1.12 -30.44
CA LYS A 73 -20.10 1.50 -31.22
C LYS A 73 -18.86 0.66 -30.86
N ALA A 74 -18.79 0.12 -29.64
CA ALA A 74 -17.70 -0.75 -29.21
C ALA A 74 -17.60 -2.06 -30.03
N MET A 75 -18.69 -2.50 -30.66
CA MET A 75 -18.70 -3.69 -31.53
C MET A 75 -18.11 -3.42 -32.93
N ALA A 76 -17.97 -2.15 -33.33
CA ALA A 76 -17.55 -1.82 -34.68
C ALA A 76 -16.10 -2.25 -34.98
N GLY A 77 -15.90 -2.88 -36.13
CA GLY A 77 -14.58 -3.25 -36.63
C GLY A 77 -13.97 -4.53 -36.05
N TRP A 78 -14.65 -5.22 -35.12
CA TRP A 78 -14.23 -6.55 -34.67
C TRP A 78 -14.38 -7.58 -35.79
N GLU A 79 -13.34 -8.37 -36.02
CA GLU A 79 -13.38 -9.50 -36.95
C GLU A 79 -13.86 -10.75 -36.20
N LEU A 80 -14.79 -11.49 -36.80
CA LEU A 80 -15.43 -12.66 -36.23
C LEU A 80 -15.10 -13.89 -37.08
N GLU A 81 -14.55 -14.94 -36.48
CA GLU A 81 -14.25 -16.21 -37.14
C GLU A 81 -14.93 -17.35 -36.37
N ASN A 82 -15.67 -18.21 -37.08
CA ASN A 82 -16.47 -19.30 -36.50
C ASN A 82 -17.45 -18.84 -35.41
N ILE A 83 -17.86 -17.57 -35.47
CA ILE A 83 -18.73 -16.93 -34.50
C ILE A 83 -19.55 -15.83 -35.18
N ARG A 84 -20.76 -15.58 -34.69
CA ARG A 84 -21.61 -14.46 -35.15
C ARG A 84 -22.07 -13.60 -33.99
N SER A 85 -22.24 -12.31 -34.27
CA SER A 85 -22.80 -11.33 -33.34
C SER A 85 -24.33 -11.35 -33.37
N LEU A 86 -24.95 -11.32 -32.18
CA LEU A 86 -26.37 -11.10 -31.97
C LEU A 86 -26.67 -9.69 -31.44
N GLY A 87 -25.65 -8.80 -31.43
CA GLY A 87 -25.74 -7.45 -30.90
C GLY A 87 -25.60 -7.36 -29.39
N ILE A 88 -25.95 -6.21 -28.82
CA ILE A 88 -25.99 -6.01 -27.37
C ILE A 88 -27.34 -6.53 -26.86
N VAL A 89 -27.28 -7.55 -26.00
CA VAL A 89 -28.43 -8.15 -25.32
C VAL A 89 -28.14 -8.11 -23.82
N GLU A 90 -29.08 -7.59 -23.03
CA GLU A 90 -28.92 -7.46 -21.57
C GLU A 90 -27.60 -6.75 -21.17
N ASN A 91 -27.28 -5.66 -21.88
CA ASN A 91 -26.05 -4.87 -21.70
C ASN A 91 -24.73 -5.64 -21.91
N LYS A 92 -24.74 -6.75 -22.67
CA LYS A 92 -23.53 -7.50 -23.02
C LYS A 92 -23.52 -7.81 -24.51
N TRP A 93 -22.35 -7.88 -25.11
CA TRP A 93 -22.20 -8.31 -26.50
C TRP A 93 -22.44 -9.82 -26.60
N ARG A 94 -23.58 -10.20 -27.19
CA ARG A 94 -23.99 -11.58 -27.33
C ARG A 94 -23.40 -12.18 -28.59
N LEU A 95 -22.71 -13.30 -28.44
CA LEU A 95 -22.04 -14.03 -29.50
C LEU A 95 -22.46 -15.51 -29.49
N GLU A 96 -22.50 -16.12 -30.67
CA GLU A 96 -22.82 -17.54 -30.84
C GLU A 96 -21.84 -18.18 -31.82
N SER A 97 -21.25 -19.31 -31.45
CA SER A 97 -20.36 -20.06 -32.33
C SER A 97 -21.10 -20.57 -33.57
N THR A 98 -20.51 -20.45 -34.75
CA THR A 98 -20.99 -21.02 -36.01
C THR A 98 -20.09 -22.15 -36.53
N GLY A 99 -18.99 -22.44 -35.84
CA GLY A 99 -18.04 -23.51 -36.13
C GLY A 99 -17.11 -23.75 -34.95
N ASP A 100 -16.09 -24.58 -35.14
CA ASP A 100 -15.13 -24.91 -34.08
C ASP A 100 -14.16 -23.77 -33.81
N SER A 101 -13.73 -23.64 -32.55
CA SER A 101 -12.77 -22.60 -32.11
C SER A 101 -13.24 -21.17 -32.44
N PRO A 102 -14.40 -20.72 -31.90
CA PRO A 102 -14.89 -19.36 -32.12
C PRO A 102 -13.85 -18.33 -31.66
N THR A 103 -13.48 -17.40 -32.55
CA THR A 103 -12.53 -16.34 -32.25
C THR A 103 -13.05 -14.95 -32.60
N ILE A 104 -12.62 -13.97 -31.81
CA ILE A 104 -12.85 -12.55 -32.07
C ILE A 104 -11.50 -11.84 -32.14
N THR A 105 -11.34 -10.90 -33.08
CA THR A 105 -10.10 -10.14 -33.23
C THR A 105 -10.38 -8.64 -33.16
N THR A 106 -9.60 -7.92 -32.35
CA THR A 106 -9.76 -6.47 -32.10
C THR A 106 -9.73 -5.67 -33.41
N PRO A 107 -10.37 -4.50 -33.49
CA PRO A 107 -10.33 -3.63 -34.67
C PRO A 107 -8.92 -3.23 -35.10
N ALA A 108 -8.67 -3.15 -36.41
CA ALA A 108 -7.35 -2.83 -36.99
C ALA A 108 -6.92 -1.37 -36.82
N ASN A 109 -7.86 -0.47 -36.49
CA ASN A 109 -7.62 0.95 -36.28
C ASN A 109 -7.35 1.31 -34.80
N VAL A 110 -7.10 0.33 -33.93
CA VAL A 110 -6.77 0.55 -32.52
C VAL A 110 -5.36 0.03 -32.24
N GLY A 111 -4.47 0.94 -31.88
CA GLY A 111 -3.11 0.63 -31.46
C GLY A 111 -3.05 0.43 -29.94
N MET A 112 -2.15 -0.45 -29.52
CA MET A 112 -1.78 -0.69 -28.13
C MET A 112 -0.26 -0.76 -28.03
N ASP A 113 0.27 -0.60 -26.82
CA ASP A 113 1.67 -0.79 -26.52
C ASP A 113 1.84 -1.82 -25.40
N ALA A 114 2.79 -2.74 -25.56
CA ALA A 114 2.99 -3.85 -24.64
C ALA A 114 3.36 -3.39 -23.22
N PHE A 115 4.17 -2.33 -23.11
CA PHE A 115 4.58 -1.79 -21.81
C PHE A 115 3.40 -1.12 -21.08
N ASN A 116 2.50 -0.49 -21.83
CA ASN A 116 1.26 0.13 -21.31
C ASN A 116 0.11 -0.87 -21.07
N ALA A 117 0.27 -2.12 -21.51
CA ALA A 117 -0.71 -3.19 -21.34
C ALA A 117 -0.05 -4.44 -20.76
N PRO A 118 0.55 -4.36 -19.55
CA PRO A 118 1.17 -5.53 -18.91
C PRO A 118 0.15 -6.64 -18.62
N TYR A 119 -1.14 -6.28 -18.56
CA TYR A 119 -2.25 -7.20 -18.49
C TYR A 119 -3.33 -6.85 -19.52
N LEU A 120 -4.17 -7.83 -19.82
CA LEU A 120 -5.45 -7.66 -20.48
C LEU A 120 -6.54 -8.19 -19.55
N GLN A 121 -7.75 -7.69 -19.69
CA GLN A 121 -8.89 -8.25 -18.99
C GLN A 121 -10.06 -8.48 -19.93
N LEU A 122 -10.65 -9.67 -19.84
CA LEU A 122 -11.91 -10.02 -20.49
C LEU A 122 -12.97 -10.27 -19.41
N ARG A 123 -14.07 -9.51 -19.45
CA ARG A 123 -15.24 -9.72 -18.60
C ARG A 123 -16.34 -10.35 -19.41
N TRP A 124 -16.77 -11.55 -19.05
CA TRP A 124 -17.63 -12.35 -19.93
C TRP A 124 -18.32 -13.50 -19.21
N THR A 125 -19.32 -14.08 -19.87
CA THR A 125 -19.91 -15.38 -19.52
C THR A 125 -19.95 -16.27 -20.74
N ARG A 126 -19.98 -17.59 -20.51
CA ARG A 126 -20.15 -18.60 -21.58
C ARG A 126 -21.18 -19.65 -21.18
N SER A 127 -21.83 -20.25 -22.18
CA SER A 127 -22.72 -21.40 -21.99
C SER A 127 -22.62 -22.36 -23.18
N PRO A 128 -22.39 -23.67 -22.96
CA PRO A 128 -22.21 -24.32 -21.65
C PRO A 128 -20.87 -23.96 -20.99
N ALA A 129 -20.69 -24.35 -19.73
CA ALA A 129 -19.42 -24.23 -19.02
C ALA A 129 -18.30 -24.97 -19.77
N ALA A 130 -17.06 -24.49 -19.62
CA ALA A 130 -15.90 -25.07 -20.30
C ALA A 130 -15.64 -26.51 -19.83
N PRO A 131 -15.29 -27.44 -20.74
CA PRO A 131 -14.74 -28.73 -20.37
C PRO A 131 -13.46 -28.57 -19.54
N ALA A 132 -13.21 -29.52 -18.64
CA ALA A 132 -11.99 -29.53 -17.83
C ALA A 132 -10.73 -29.56 -18.73
N GLY A 133 -9.77 -28.68 -18.46
CA GLY A 133 -8.49 -28.61 -19.18
C GLY A 133 -8.53 -27.82 -20.49
N VAL A 134 -9.69 -27.35 -20.95
CA VAL A 134 -9.79 -26.46 -22.12
C VAL A 134 -9.75 -25.02 -21.65
N LEU A 135 -8.69 -24.30 -22.02
CA LEU A 135 -8.50 -22.90 -21.67
C LEU A 135 -8.61 -22.01 -22.91
N PRO A 136 -9.28 -20.85 -22.80
CA PRO A 136 -9.20 -19.81 -23.81
C PRO A 136 -7.78 -19.22 -23.85
N TYR A 137 -7.46 -18.56 -24.95
CA TYR A 137 -6.18 -17.87 -25.11
C TYR A 137 -6.31 -16.58 -25.91
N VAL A 138 -5.31 -15.72 -25.73
CA VAL A 138 -5.07 -14.57 -26.60
C VAL A 138 -3.83 -14.80 -27.45
N GLU A 139 -3.86 -14.31 -28.69
CA GLU A 139 -2.71 -14.16 -29.57
C GLU A 139 -2.60 -12.73 -30.07
N TRP A 140 -1.40 -12.30 -30.45
CA TRP A 140 -1.21 -10.93 -30.92
C TRP A 140 -0.30 -10.81 -32.14
N LYS A 141 -0.49 -9.69 -32.85
CA LYS A 141 0.43 -9.19 -33.88
C LYS A 141 1.09 -7.92 -33.36
N ARG A 142 2.43 -7.87 -33.43
CA ARG A 142 3.20 -6.64 -33.25
C ARG A 142 3.30 -5.89 -34.57
N GLU A 143 3.85 -4.70 -34.52
CA GLU A 143 4.38 -4.05 -35.71
C GLU A 143 5.43 -4.94 -36.40
N GLY A 144 5.22 -5.20 -37.71
CA GLY A 144 6.07 -6.07 -38.52
C GLY A 144 5.64 -7.54 -38.58
N ASP A 145 4.75 -8.00 -37.69
CA ASP A 145 4.21 -9.36 -37.78
C ASP A 145 3.08 -9.42 -38.84
N GLU A 146 3.20 -10.35 -39.80
CA GLU A 146 2.17 -10.55 -40.84
C GLU A 146 1.02 -11.45 -40.34
N GLU A 147 1.35 -12.51 -39.59
CA GLU A 147 0.39 -13.52 -39.13
C GLU A 147 0.34 -13.68 -37.60
N PHE A 148 -0.77 -14.22 -37.10
CA PHE A 148 -0.84 -14.69 -35.71
C PHE A 148 0.03 -15.95 -35.57
N SER A 149 0.60 -16.17 -34.38
CA SER A 149 1.48 -17.31 -34.13
C SER A 149 1.24 -17.89 -32.75
N PRO A 150 1.24 -19.23 -32.60
CA PRO A 150 1.24 -19.88 -31.29
C PRO A 150 2.43 -19.51 -30.40
N GLU A 151 3.52 -19.01 -30.97
CA GLU A 151 4.66 -18.48 -30.19
C GLU A 151 4.31 -17.16 -29.47
N ARG A 152 3.30 -16.44 -29.95
CA ARG A 152 2.77 -15.20 -29.36
C ARG A 152 1.37 -15.48 -28.80
N ARG A 153 1.31 -16.37 -27.81
CA ARG A 153 0.05 -16.85 -27.22
C ARG A 153 0.12 -16.91 -25.70
N VAL A 154 -0.94 -16.48 -25.03
CA VAL A 154 -1.13 -16.65 -23.58
C VAL A 154 -2.49 -17.27 -23.31
N TYR A 155 -2.49 -18.41 -22.60
CA TYR A 155 -3.72 -19.02 -22.09
C TYR A 155 -4.13 -18.35 -20.79
N PHE A 156 -5.43 -18.22 -20.56
CA PHE A 156 -5.96 -17.59 -19.36
C PHE A 156 -7.06 -18.41 -18.70
N ARG A 157 -7.24 -18.18 -17.40
CA ARG A 157 -8.18 -18.93 -16.56
C ARG A 157 -9.47 -18.13 -16.36
N TYR A 158 -10.52 -18.85 -15.98
CA TYR A 158 -11.81 -18.27 -15.61
C TYR A 158 -11.84 -17.76 -14.16
N SER A 159 -10.82 -18.04 -13.34
CA SER A 159 -10.83 -17.77 -11.90
C SER A 159 -9.73 -16.80 -11.46
N SER A 160 -9.39 -15.83 -12.30
CA SER A 160 -8.33 -14.84 -12.03
C SER A 160 -8.85 -13.44 -11.67
N GLY A 161 -10.17 -13.29 -11.55
CA GLY A 161 -10.85 -12.04 -11.19
C GLY A 161 -11.11 -11.86 -9.70
N ASN A 162 -11.58 -10.68 -9.31
CA ASN A 162 -12.05 -10.39 -7.96
C ASN A 162 -13.55 -10.75 -7.84
N ARG A 163 -13.89 -11.63 -6.89
CA ARG A 163 -15.27 -12.13 -6.71
C ARG A 163 -16.27 -11.03 -6.35
N ASP A 164 -15.85 -10.04 -5.58
CA ASP A 164 -16.72 -8.92 -5.24
C ASP A 164 -17.02 -8.10 -6.49
N TYR A 165 -16.05 -7.91 -7.38
CA TYR A 165 -16.26 -7.17 -8.63
C TYR A 165 -17.08 -7.98 -9.65
N GLU A 166 -16.87 -9.30 -9.73
CA GLU A 166 -17.68 -10.20 -10.53
C GLU A 166 -19.15 -10.20 -10.09
N SER A 167 -19.41 -10.06 -8.78
CA SER A 167 -20.77 -9.94 -8.25
C SER A 167 -21.47 -8.67 -8.72
N VAL A 168 -20.72 -7.58 -8.93
CA VAL A 168 -21.23 -6.29 -9.44
C VAL A 168 -21.53 -6.38 -10.93
N SER A 169 -20.65 -6.99 -11.74
CA SER A 169 -20.82 -7.07 -13.21
C SER A 169 -21.69 -8.25 -13.67
N GLY A 170 -21.94 -9.22 -12.79
CA GLY A 170 -22.57 -10.49 -13.13
C GLY A 170 -21.82 -11.24 -14.23
N SER A 171 -20.50 -11.08 -14.30
CA SER A 171 -19.62 -11.66 -15.32
C SER A 171 -18.37 -12.22 -14.67
N THR A 172 -17.80 -13.26 -15.28
CA THR A 172 -16.46 -13.74 -14.92
C THR A 172 -15.42 -12.74 -15.42
N HIS A 173 -14.47 -12.39 -14.57
CA HIS A 173 -13.34 -11.52 -14.90
C HIS A 173 -12.10 -12.39 -15.11
N SER A 174 -11.63 -12.46 -16.35
CA SER A 174 -10.39 -13.13 -16.71
C SER A 174 -9.27 -12.11 -16.83
N MET A 175 -8.45 -11.98 -15.79
CA MET A 175 -7.17 -11.25 -15.85
C MET A 175 -6.13 -12.10 -16.59
N ILE A 176 -5.45 -11.50 -17.58
CA ILE A 176 -4.51 -12.15 -18.50
C ILE A 176 -3.14 -11.49 -18.33
N THR A 177 -2.18 -12.20 -17.74
CA THR A 177 -0.82 -11.69 -17.52
C THR A 177 0.00 -11.76 -18.81
N MET A 178 0.32 -10.59 -19.37
CA MET A 178 1.03 -10.50 -20.65
C MET A 178 2.52 -10.23 -20.48
N TYR A 179 2.89 -9.34 -19.55
CA TYR A 179 4.27 -8.82 -19.42
C TYR A 179 5.34 -9.89 -19.14
N SER A 180 4.96 -11.05 -18.61
CA SER A 180 5.88 -12.17 -18.37
C SER A 180 6.24 -12.92 -19.65
N HIS A 181 5.49 -12.74 -20.74
CA HIS A 181 5.75 -13.42 -22.00
C HIS A 181 6.86 -12.71 -22.79
N PRO A 182 7.94 -13.39 -23.20
CA PRO A 182 9.12 -12.74 -23.79
C PRO A 182 8.86 -12.03 -25.14
N LEU A 183 7.81 -12.42 -25.86
CA LEU A 183 7.40 -11.78 -27.11
C LEU A 183 6.33 -10.68 -26.95
N TRP A 184 5.90 -10.38 -25.72
CA TRP A 184 5.00 -9.26 -25.45
C TRP A 184 5.80 -7.95 -25.36
N GLN A 185 6.09 -7.36 -26.51
CA GLN A 185 6.97 -6.20 -26.61
C GLN A 185 6.56 -5.29 -27.77
N GLY A 186 6.83 -4.00 -27.58
CA GLY A 186 6.59 -2.95 -28.58
C GLY A 186 5.11 -2.74 -28.92
N ARG A 187 4.88 -2.15 -30.10
CA ARG A 187 3.53 -1.79 -30.56
C ARG A 187 2.74 -3.03 -30.95
N ILE A 188 1.57 -3.18 -30.35
CA ILE A 188 0.60 -4.24 -30.61
C ILE A 188 -0.49 -3.70 -31.55
N LYS A 189 -0.68 -4.34 -32.70
CA LYS A 189 -1.64 -3.90 -33.71
C LYS A 189 -2.96 -4.65 -33.66
N ARG A 190 -2.95 -5.92 -33.25
CA ARG A 190 -4.14 -6.78 -33.20
C ARG A 190 -4.02 -7.76 -32.05
N ILE A 191 -5.12 -8.02 -31.36
CA ILE A 191 -5.28 -9.14 -30.42
C ILE A 191 -6.41 -10.02 -30.93
N ARG A 192 -6.15 -11.33 -31.02
CA ARG A 192 -7.15 -12.36 -31.29
C ARG A 192 -7.43 -13.12 -30.01
N ILE A 193 -8.70 -13.31 -29.68
CA ILE A 193 -9.16 -14.05 -28.52
C ILE A 193 -9.86 -15.30 -29.02
N ALA A 194 -9.29 -16.47 -28.71
CA ALA A 194 -9.96 -17.75 -28.93
C ALA A 194 -10.76 -18.10 -27.68
N LEU A 195 -12.09 -17.98 -27.79
CA LEU A 195 -13.00 -18.03 -26.63
C LEU A 195 -13.29 -19.47 -26.17
N ALA A 196 -13.27 -20.43 -27.09
CA ALA A 196 -13.49 -21.85 -26.80
C ALA A 196 -12.70 -22.75 -27.78
N PRO A 197 -11.36 -22.86 -27.64
CA PRO A 197 -10.52 -23.62 -28.56
C PRO A 197 -10.96 -25.09 -28.68
N GLY A 198 -11.17 -25.55 -29.92
CA GLY A 198 -11.61 -26.92 -30.22
C GLY A 198 -13.09 -27.20 -29.93
N GLU A 199 -13.87 -26.20 -29.52
CA GLU A 199 -15.29 -26.34 -29.19
C GLU A 199 -16.20 -25.63 -30.21
N SER A 200 -17.44 -26.11 -30.34
CA SER A 200 -18.55 -25.47 -31.06
C SER A 200 -19.85 -25.59 -30.25
N ASN A 201 -20.93 -24.94 -30.70
CA ASN A 201 -22.21 -24.81 -30.00
C ASN A 201 -22.10 -24.11 -28.62
N VAL A 202 -21.25 -23.08 -28.56
CA VAL A 202 -21.05 -22.25 -27.36
C VAL A 202 -21.59 -20.85 -27.61
N THR A 203 -22.28 -20.31 -26.61
CA THR A 203 -22.73 -18.91 -26.58
C THR A 203 -21.91 -18.13 -25.57
N PHE A 204 -21.66 -16.85 -25.88
CA PHE A 204 -20.88 -15.95 -25.04
C PHE A 204 -21.63 -14.64 -24.83
N SER A 205 -21.45 -14.02 -23.66
CA SER A 205 -21.89 -12.65 -23.40
C SER A 205 -20.71 -11.87 -22.86
N ILE A 206 -20.15 -10.98 -23.67
CA ILE A 206 -18.98 -10.18 -23.29
C ILE A 206 -19.46 -8.85 -22.73
N ASP A 207 -19.08 -8.59 -21.49
CA ASP A 207 -19.30 -7.32 -20.80
C ASP A 207 -18.30 -6.26 -21.29
N SER A 208 -17.02 -6.60 -21.25
CA SER A 208 -15.95 -5.69 -21.69
C SER A 208 -14.63 -6.42 -21.95
N PHE A 209 -13.75 -5.80 -22.73
CA PHE A 209 -12.37 -6.23 -22.95
C PHE A 209 -11.43 -5.03 -22.96
N PHE A 210 -10.34 -5.02 -22.21
CA PHE A 210 -9.46 -3.84 -22.13
C PHE A 210 -8.02 -4.15 -21.69
N THR A 211 -7.12 -3.22 -22.00
CA THR A 211 -5.73 -3.21 -21.51
C THR A 211 -5.67 -2.71 -20.07
N VAL A 212 -4.77 -3.28 -19.27
CA VAL A 212 -4.67 -3.01 -17.84
C VAL A 212 -3.22 -2.75 -17.45
N TYR A 213 -3.00 -1.62 -16.76
CA TYR A 213 -1.73 -1.27 -16.11
C TYR A 213 -1.48 -2.11 -14.86
N ASP A 214 -0.22 -2.24 -14.44
CA ASP A 214 0.08 -2.83 -13.15
C ASP A 214 -0.16 -1.79 -12.04
N THR A 215 -1.25 -1.92 -11.31
CA THR A 215 -1.61 -1.01 -10.21
C THR A 215 -1.42 -1.64 -8.84
N ARG A 216 -0.69 -2.76 -8.77
CA ARG A 216 -0.39 -3.43 -7.51
C ARG A 216 0.56 -2.58 -6.67
N HIS A 217 0.39 -2.65 -5.36
CA HIS A 217 1.22 -1.94 -4.38
C HIS A 217 2.15 -2.89 -3.64
N THR A 218 3.44 -2.58 -3.61
CA THR A 218 4.49 -3.41 -2.98
C THR A 218 4.39 -3.45 -1.46
N ILE A 219 3.76 -2.44 -0.86
CA ILE A 219 3.62 -2.30 0.60
C ILE A 219 2.51 -3.15 1.22
N ASN A 220 1.63 -3.77 0.43
CA ASN A 220 0.53 -4.55 0.98
C ASN A 220 1.01 -5.77 1.78
N ASN A 221 2.01 -6.46 1.25
CA ASN A 221 2.62 -7.63 1.86
C ASN A 221 3.20 -7.36 3.27
N PRO A 222 4.10 -6.38 3.44
CA PRO A 222 4.64 -6.09 4.77
C PRO A 222 3.57 -5.55 5.72
N ILE A 223 2.63 -4.72 5.26
CA ILE A 223 1.55 -4.20 6.11
C ILE A 223 0.67 -5.32 6.64
N TYR A 224 0.31 -6.31 5.80
CA TYR A 224 -0.47 -7.47 6.24
C TYR A 224 0.26 -8.28 7.32
N ILE A 225 1.55 -8.55 7.14
CA ILE A 225 2.38 -9.27 8.13
C ILE A 225 2.39 -8.49 9.45
N LEU A 226 2.68 -7.19 9.40
CA LEU A 226 2.77 -6.33 10.58
C LEU A 226 1.42 -6.24 11.31
N ALA A 227 0.31 -6.14 10.57
CA ALA A 227 -1.03 -6.10 11.15
C ALA A 227 -1.41 -7.42 11.83
N CYS A 228 -1.13 -8.57 11.20
CA CYS A 228 -1.34 -9.90 11.80
C CYS A 228 -0.49 -10.08 13.06
N TRP A 229 0.78 -9.67 13.01
CA TRP A 229 1.66 -9.74 14.17
C TRP A 229 1.19 -8.85 15.31
N ASN A 230 0.79 -7.60 15.02
CA ASN A 230 0.25 -6.69 16.03
C ASN A 230 -1.04 -7.24 16.66
N TYR A 231 -1.98 -7.74 15.87
CA TYR A 231 -3.21 -8.35 16.39
C TYR A 231 -2.88 -9.52 17.31
N PHE A 232 -2.05 -10.46 16.84
CA PHE A 232 -1.73 -11.66 17.62
C PHE A 232 -1.05 -11.30 18.94
N ARG A 233 -0.03 -10.44 18.94
CA ARG A 233 0.70 -10.14 20.17
C ARG A 233 -0.16 -9.50 21.26
N TRP A 234 -1.13 -8.67 20.89
CA TRP A 234 -2.07 -8.06 21.84
C TRP A 234 -3.15 -9.02 22.34
N THR A 235 -3.55 -9.99 21.52
CA THR A 235 -4.69 -10.87 21.81
C THR A 235 -4.29 -12.24 22.36
N GLY A 236 -3.10 -12.74 22.03
CA GLY A 236 -2.70 -14.11 22.30
C GLY A 236 -3.48 -15.15 21.49
N ASP A 237 -4.18 -14.75 20.41
CA ASP A 237 -5.09 -15.59 19.63
C ASP A 237 -4.33 -16.59 18.76
N VAL A 238 -3.98 -17.74 19.34
CA VAL A 238 -3.24 -18.83 18.69
C VAL A 238 -4.02 -19.43 17.52
N GLU A 239 -5.35 -19.52 17.61
CA GLU A 239 -6.18 -20.02 16.51
C GLU A 239 -6.09 -19.10 15.29
N PHE A 240 -6.21 -17.79 15.52
CA PHE A 240 -5.96 -16.79 14.48
C PHE A 240 -4.56 -16.96 13.88
N LEU A 241 -3.51 -17.00 14.69
CA LEU A 241 -2.13 -17.13 14.19
C LEU A 241 -1.98 -18.39 13.33
N GLY A 242 -2.47 -19.54 13.80
CA GLY A 242 -2.45 -20.80 13.06
C GLY A 242 -3.16 -20.71 11.70
N SER A 243 -4.23 -19.92 11.61
CA SER A 243 -4.97 -19.71 10.35
C SER A 243 -4.27 -18.77 9.35
N VAL A 244 -3.41 -17.85 9.82
CA VAL A 244 -2.78 -16.81 8.95
C VAL A 244 -1.28 -16.98 8.75
N VAL A 245 -0.56 -17.73 9.59
CA VAL A 245 0.92 -17.78 9.55
C VAL A 245 1.46 -18.22 8.19
N ASN A 246 0.77 -19.14 7.52
CA ASN A 246 1.18 -19.59 6.19
C ASN A 246 0.95 -18.53 5.11
N LYS A 247 -0.11 -17.72 5.22
CA LYS A 247 -0.30 -16.54 4.37
C LYS A 247 0.80 -15.50 4.62
N MET A 248 1.20 -15.29 5.88
CA MET A 248 2.29 -14.38 6.24
C MET A 248 3.64 -14.85 5.66
N ARG A 249 3.95 -16.15 5.79
CA ARG A 249 5.14 -16.78 5.18
C ARG A 249 5.17 -16.57 3.66
N LEU A 250 4.05 -16.81 2.99
CA LEU A 250 3.93 -16.63 1.55
C LEU A 250 4.07 -15.15 1.15
N ALA A 251 3.47 -14.24 1.90
CA ALA A 251 3.60 -12.80 1.70
C ALA A 251 5.04 -12.30 1.88
N LEU A 252 5.80 -12.84 2.83
CA LEU A 252 7.22 -12.51 2.98
C LEU A 252 8.05 -13.11 1.85
N ARG A 253 7.77 -14.37 1.46
CA ARG A 253 8.46 -15.03 0.34
C ARG A 253 8.29 -14.27 -0.97
N TYR A 254 7.11 -13.70 -1.22
CA TYR A 254 6.87 -12.83 -2.36
C TYR A 254 7.79 -11.60 -2.35
N GLN A 255 7.91 -10.89 -1.22
CA GLN A 255 8.84 -9.76 -1.07
C GLN A 255 10.31 -10.18 -1.27
N GLN A 256 10.69 -11.32 -0.70
CA GLN A 256 12.04 -11.88 -0.79
C GLN A 256 12.46 -12.23 -2.22
N THR A 257 11.52 -12.71 -3.04
CA THR A 257 11.82 -13.34 -4.34
C THR A 257 11.37 -12.49 -5.53
N VAL A 258 10.11 -12.08 -5.56
CA VAL A 258 9.53 -11.29 -6.66
C VAL A 258 9.99 -9.84 -6.58
N LEU A 259 10.01 -9.26 -5.37
CA LEU A 259 10.47 -7.89 -5.13
C LEU A 259 11.98 -7.81 -4.80
N GLY A 260 12.70 -8.91 -4.98
CA GLY A 260 14.16 -8.94 -4.94
C GLY A 260 14.81 -8.77 -3.57
N GLY A 261 14.06 -8.82 -2.47
CA GLY A 261 14.57 -8.61 -1.10
C GLY A 261 15.83 -9.45 -0.78
N MET A 262 15.82 -10.74 -1.11
CA MET A 262 16.98 -11.63 -0.88
C MET A 262 18.15 -11.35 -1.83
N LYS A 263 17.87 -10.92 -3.06
CA LYS A 263 18.90 -10.68 -4.08
C LYS A 263 19.64 -9.36 -3.83
N TYR A 264 18.91 -8.34 -3.41
CA TYR A 264 19.42 -6.96 -3.35
C TYR A 264 19.58 -6.43 -1.92
N ASN A 265 19.07 -7.12 -0.90
CA ASN A 265 18.93 -6.64 0.48
C ASN A 265 18.12 -5.32 0.57
N HIS A 266 17.23 -5.09 -0.38
CA HIS A 266 16.24 -4.02 -0.38
C HIS A 266 15.14 -4.41 -1.36
N ILE A 267 14.03 -3.67 -1.34
CA ILE A 267 12.95 -3.89 -2.30
C ILE A 267 13.33 -3.23 -3.62
N ARG A 268 13.38 -4.04 -4.68
CA ARG A 268 13.39 -3.59 -6.07
C ARG A 268 12.07 -3.97 -6.72
N ASN A 269 11.23 -3.00 -7.08
CA ASN A 269 9.99 -3.25 -7.79
C ASN A 269 10.27 -3.43 -9.30
N PRO A 270 10.15 -4.64 -9.88
CA PRO A 270 10.48 -4.88 -11.28
C PRO A 270 9.25 -4.79 -12.18
N TRP A 271 8.08 -4.40 -11.66
CA TRP A 271 6.84 -4.41 -12.41
C TRP A 271 6.83 -3.30 -13.47
N PRO A 272 6.22 -3.54 -14.65
CA PRO A 272 6.11 -2.52 -15.69
C PRO A 272 5.47 -1.23 -15.16
N GLY A 273 6.16 -0.11 -15.33
CA GLY A 273 5.72 1.22 -14.91
C GLY A 273 6.11 1.64 -13.49
N HIS A 274 6.66 0.72 -12.69
CA HIS A 274 7.12 0.97 -11.32
C HIS A 274 8.63 1.24 -11.28
N ASP A 275 9.12 2.02 -12.24
CA ASP A 275 10.56 2.24 -12.52
C ASP A 275 11.16 3.44 -11.76
N GLY A 276 10.37 4.15 -10.96
CA GLY A 276 10.80 5.37 -10.27
C GLY A 276 10.99 6.58 -11.18
N LEU A 277 10.73 6.46 -12.48
CA LEU A 277 10.86 7.54 -13.45
C LEU A 277 9.65 8.49 -13.39
N SER A 278 9.83 9.72 -13.86
CA SER A 278 8.68 10.63 -14.03
C SER A 278 7.83 10.20 -15.23
N GLY A 279 6.51 10.26 -15.05
CA GLY A 279 5.54 10.03 -16.10
C GLY A 279 5.44 11.16 -17.12
N PHE A 280 6.25 12.22 -16.99
CA PHE A 280 6.39 13.25 -18.02
C PHE A 280 7.79 13.86 -18.03
N THR A 281 8.16 14.39 -19.20
CA THR A 281 9.36 15.18 -19.42
C THR A 281 8.97 16.63 -19.70
N LEU A 282 9.56 17.57 -18.97
CA LEU A 282 9.44 19.00 -19.26
C LEU A 282 10.51 19.40 -20.29
N ASN A 283 10.06 19.81 -21.47
CA ASN A 283 10.95 20.24 -22.54
C ASN A 283 11.46 21.67 -22.30
N PRO A 284 12.60 22.06 -22.93
CA PRO A 284 13.18 23.40 -22.74
C PRO A 284 12.26 24.57 -23.14
N ASP A 285 11.28 24.31 -24.00
CA ASP A 285 10.27 25.28 -24.44
C ASP A 285 9.07 25.39 -23.46
N GLY A 286 9.11 24.65 -22.35
CA GLY A 286 8.08 24.63 -21.32
C GLY A 286 6.92 23.67 -21.61
N ASN A 287 6.92 22.97 -22.75
CA ASN A 287 5.89 21.97 -23.04
C ASN A 287 6.17 20.66 -22.29
N LYS A 288 5.14 19.82 -22.10
CA LYS A 288 5.27 18.51 -21.46
C LYS A 288 5.04 17.40 -22.45
N GLN A 289 5.98 16.46 -22.48
CA GLN A 289 5.81 15.17 -23.13
C GLN A 289 5.39 14.14 -22.07
N VAL A 290 4.25 13.49 -22.26
CA VAL A 290 3.79 12.42 -21.37
C VAL A 290 4.46 11.11 -21.75
N ASN A 291 5.06 10.45 -20.75
CA ASN A 291 5.67 9.14 -20.85
C ASN A 291 4.67 8.12 -20.30
N TYR A 292 3.69 7.73 -21.13
CA TYR A 292 2.60 6.86 -20.70
C TYR A 292 3.11 5.53 -20.11
N GLY A 293 2.51 5.13 -18.99
CA GLY A 293 2.87 3.90 -18.28
C GLY A 293 4.03 4.05 -17.30
N HIS A 294 4.77 5.16 -17.31
CA HIS A 294 5.87 5.40 -16.37
C HIS A 294 5.42 6.12 -15.08
N GLY A 295 6.17 5.90 -14.01
CA GLY A 295 5.97 6.54 -12.72
C GLY A 295 4.69 6.15 -11.99
N ILE A 296 4.22 4.92 -12.18
CA ILE A 296 3.07 4.38 -11.45
C ILE A 296 3.48 4.20 -9.99
N GLY A 297 2.75 4.84 -9.07
CA GLY A 297 2.99 4.69 -7.64
C GLY A 297 2.66 3.28 -7.15
N SER A 298 3.42 2.81 -6.15
CA SER A 298 3.30 1.45 -5.60
C SER A 298 3.15 1.41 -4.08
N ASN A 299 2.88 2.55 -3.46
CA ASN A 299 2.78 2.70 -2.01
C ASN A 299 1.64 3.66 -1.60
N TYR A 300 1.65 4.14 -0.36
CA TYR A 300 0.62 5.05 0.18
C TYR A 300 0.44 6.31 -0.69
N TRP A 301 1.51 6.76 -1.35
CA TRP A 301 1.55 7.95 -2.19
C TRP A 301 1.34 7.60 -3.66
N ASP A 302 0.09 7.30 -3.99
CA ASP A 302 -0.40 6.78 -5.27
C ASP A 302 0.05 7.51 -6.54
N ILE A 303 0.28 8.83 -6.48
CA ILE A 303 0.74 9.65 -7.63
C ILE A 303 2.24 9.93 -7.65
N LEU A 304 2.97 9.56 -6.59
CA LEU A 304 4.42 9.70 -6.55
C LEU A 304 5.08 8.43 -7.11
N PRO A 305 6.02 8.53 -8.06
CA PRO A 305 6.56 7.39 -8.79
C PRO A 305 7.33 6.32 -8.01
N PHE A 306 7.54 6.49 -6.70
CA PHE A 306 8.34 5.60 -5.84
C PHE A 306 8.36 4.16 -6.38
N GLY A 307 9.55 3.71 -6.77
CA GLY A 307 9.68 2.50 -7.58
C GLY A 307 11.15 2.18 -7.83
N TRP A 308 11.37 1.13 -8.62
CA TRP A 308 12.65 0.46 -8.79
C TRP A 308 13.27 0.18 -7.42
N ASP A 309 14.40 0.79 -7.04
CA ASP A 309 14.95 0.63 -5.69
C ASP A 309 14.23 1.58 -4.72
N ASP A 310 13.23 1.06 -4.00
CA ASP A 310 12.28 1.86 -3.20
C ASP A 310 12.63 1.83 -1.70
N MET A 311 13.00 2.98 -1.13
CA MET A 311 13.31 3.11 0.31
C MET A 311 12.06 2.95 1.18
N TYR A 312 10.92 3.49 0.75
CA TYR A 312 9.66 3.40 1.49
C TYR A 312 9.22 1.93 1.67
N ALA A 313 9.26 1.15 0.58
CA ALA A 313 8.97 -0.28 0.63
C ALA A 313 10.05 -1.06 1.41
N THR A 314 11.32 -0.66 1.30
CA THR A 314 12.44 -1.30 2.02
C THR A 314 12.31 -1.16 3.54
N ASN A 315 11.85 0.00 4.04
CA ASN A 315 11.58 0.20 5.47
C ASN A 315 10.62 -0.85 6.02
N GLN A 316 9.53 -1.09 5.29
CA GLN A 316 8.48 -2.00 5.72
C GLN A 316 8.88 -3.47 5.51
N TYR A 317 9.67 -3.76 4.47
CA TYR A 317 10.25 -5.08 4.28
C TYR A 317 11.17 -5.48 5.44
N TYR A 318 12.03 -4.57 5.89
CA TYR A 318 12.86 -4.77 7.08
C TYR A 318 11.99 -5.12 8.31
N ALA A 319 10.99 -4.29 8.61
CA ALA A 319 10.10 -4.50 9.74
C ALA A 319 9.32 -5.82 9.67
N SER A 320 8.81 -6.17 8.48
CA SER A 320 8.07 -7.43 8.30
C SER A 320 8.97 -8.67 8.36
N THR A 321 10.25 -8.55 7.99
CA THR A 321 11.25 -9.62 8.15
C THR A 321 11.55 -9.87 9.62
N GLU A 322 11.76 -8.82 10.41
CA GLU A 322 11.92 -8.90 11.87
C GLU A 322 10.66 -9.48 12.54
N ALA A 323 9.48 -9.01 12.15
CA ALA A 323 8.22 -9.55 12.67
C ALA A 323 8.06 -11.05 12.39
N MET A 324 8.42 -11.51 11.18
CA MET A 324 8.37 -12.94 10.84
C MET A 324 9.41 -13.76 11.59
N ALA A 325 10.59 -13.20 11.90
CA ALA A 325 11.56 -13.88 12.75
C ALA A 325 10.97 -14.16 14.14
N ASN A 326 10.31 -13.16 14.72
CA ASN A 326 9.65 -13.29 16.03
C ASN A 326 8.49 -14.28 15.98
N VAL A 327 7.67 -14.25 14.94
CA VAL A 327 6.57 -15.23 14.73
C VAL A 327 7.11 -16.66 14.67
N GLU A 328 8.15 -16.89 13.87
CA GLU A 328 8.71 -18.24 13.67
C GLU A 328 9.41 -18.76 14.92
N GLU A 329 10.12 -17.90 15.64
CA GLU A 329 10.73 -18.28 16.91
C GLU A 329 9.68 -18.63 17.96
N LEU A 330 8.61 -17.83 18.05
CA LEU A 330 7.54 -18.07 18.99
C LEU A 330 6.81 -19.39 18.69
N VAL A 331 6.51 -19.66 17.42
CA VAL A 331 5.94 -20.96 16.98
C VAL A 331 6.86 -22.12 17.34
N GLN A 332 8.18 -21.96 17.25
CA GLN A 332 9.14 -23.01 17.64
C GLN A 332 9.18 -23.25 19.15
N ARG A 333 9.07 -22.19 19.95
CA ARG A 333 9.09 -22.27 21.41
C ARG A 333 7.80 -22.83 22.01
N HIS A 334 6.69 -22.82 21.26
CA HIS A 334 5.37 -23.29 21.68
C HIS A 334 4.84 -24.46 20.84
N PRO A 335 5.45 -25.67 20.92
CA PRO A 335 5.00 -26.84 20.16
C PRO A 335 3.56 -27.26 20.50
N GLU A 336 3.06 -26.91 21.68
CA GLU A 336 1.69 -27.17 22.14
C GLU A 336 0.62 -26.45 21.31
N TRP A 337 0.97 -25.38 20.58
CA TRP A 337 0.04 -24.68 19.69
C TRP A 337 -0.34 -25.51 18.45
N GLY A 338 0.42 -26.57 18.14
CA GLY A 338 0.13 -27.43 16.99
C GLY A 338 0.28 -26.74 15.63
N ILE A 339 0.92 -25.57 15.59
CA ILE A 339 1.15 -24.81 14.35
C ILE A 339 2.29 -25.47 13.57
N SER A 340 1.94 -26.12 12.46
CA SER A 340 2.94 -26.75 11.59
C SER A 340 3.82 -25.72 10.89
N ARG A 341 5.14 -25.96 10.89
CA ARG A 341 6.10 -25.20 10.08
C ARG A 341 6.13 -25.70 8.63
N GLY A 342 6.07 -27.01 8.43
CA GLY A 342 6.03 -27.63 7.09
C GLY A 342 7.13 -27.13 6.15
N ALA A 343 6.86 -27.17 4.84
CA ALA A 343 7.80 -26.71 3.81
C ALA A 343 7.94 -25.17 3.72
N MET A 344 7.02 -24.42 4.36
CA MET A 344 7.02 -22.95 4.31
C MET A 344 7.67 -22.31 5.53
N GLY A 345 8.06 -23.10 6.53
CA GLY A 345 8.72 -22.60 7.73
C GLY A 345 9.98 -21.82 7.39
N LEU A 346 10.14 -20.66 8.01
CA LEU A 346 11.30 -19.81 7.88
C LEU A 346 12.19 -19.96 9.12
N ASP A 347 13.49 -19.79 8.94
CA ASP A 347 14.45 -19.81 10.06
C ASP A 347 14.57 -18.41 10.70
N PRO A 348 14.30 -18.26 12.01
CA PRO A 348 14.35 -16.95 12.69
C PRO A 348 15.74 -16.29 12.65
N GLU A 349 16.82 -17.07 12.78
CA GLU A 349 18.18 -16.52 12.79
C GLU A 349 18.56 -16.03 11.39
N GLU A 350 18.25 -16.79 10.35
CA GLU A 350 18.44 -16.36 8.96
C GLU A 350 17.65 -15.08 8.63
N LEU A 351 16.41 -14.97 9.12
CA LEU A 351 15.59 -13.78 8.93
C LEU A 351 16.21 -12.55 9.59
N ARG A 352 16.68 -12.66 10.84
CA ARG A 352 17.37 -11.55 11.55
C ARG A 352 18.68 -11.17 10.88
N LEU A 353 19.47 -12.16 10.46
CA LEU A 353 20.69 -11.91 9.70
C LEU A 353 20.40 -11.19 8.38
N HIS A 354 19.31 -11.54 7.70
CA HIS A 354 18.88 -10.86 6.50
C HIS A 354 18.39 -9.44 6.78
N ALA A 355 17.54 -9.24 7.78
CA ALA A 355 17.06 -7.93 8.19
C ALA A 355 18.21 -6.98 8.56
N ALA A 356 19.25 -7.46 9.25
CA ALA A 356 20.46 -6.69 9.52
C ALA A 356 21.18 -6.23 8.22
N LYS A 357 21.26 -7.10 7.20
CA LYS A 357 21.80 -6.74 5.87
C LYS A 357 20.92 -5.74 5.14
N VAL A 358 19.60 -5.85 5.28
CA VAL A 358 18.65 -4.89 4.71
C VAL A 358 18.86 -3.52 5.33
N LYS A 359 18.91 -3.46 6.67
CA LYS A 359 19.21 -2.23 7.41
C LYS A 359 20.54 -1.61 6.97
N GLN A 360 21.61 -2.40 6.90
CA GLN A 360 22.91 -1.91 6.42
C GLN A 360 22.82 -1.33 5.00
N THR A 361 22.19 -2.07 4.08
CA THR A 361 22.04 -1.66 2.69
C THR A 361 21.23 -0.37 2.57
N ALA A 362 20.15 -0.23 3.34
CA ALA A 362 19.31 0.95 3.32
C ALA A 362 20.06 2.22 3.77
N ASN A 363 20.81 2.13 4.89
CA ASN A 363 21.62 3.25 5.40
C ASN A 363 22.81 3.60 4.50
N GLN A 364 23.23 2.71 3.60
CA GLN A 364 24.29 3.00 2.63
C GLN A 364 23.76 3.56 1.31
N LYS A 365 22.66 2.99 0.81
CA LYS A 365 22.16 3.24 -0.53
C LYS A 365 21.24 4.45 -0.60
N PHE A 366 20.38 4.63 0.40
CA PHE A 366 19.31 5.64 0.37
C PHE A 366 19.61 6.85 1.24
N TRP A 367 20.66 6.80 2.06
CA TRP A 367 21.02 7.93 2.90
C TRP A 367 21.82 8.97 2.12
N ASP A 368 21.29 10.19 2.02
CA ASP A 368 22.02 11.34 1.51
C ASP A 368 22.86 11.94 2.64
N GLN A 369 24.17 11.74 2.58
CA GLN A 369 25.11 12.21 3.61
C GLN A 369 25.17 13.74 3.71
N GLU A 370 24.99 14.45 2.60
CA GLU A 370 25.02 15.92 2.59
C GLU A 370 23.75 16.49 3.20
N LYS A 371 22.60 15.94 2.83
CA LYS A 371 21.29 16.39 3.34
C LYS A 371 20.92 15.77 4.66
N GLY A 372 21.61 14.74 5.14
CA GLY A 372 21.36 14.06 6.41
C GLY A 372 19.94 13.51 6.53
N ARG A 373 19.43 12.92 5.44
CA ARG A 373 18.10 12.28 5.38
C ARG A 373 18.06 11.19 4.30
N PHE A 374 17.08 10.31 4.37
CA PHE A 374 16.81 9.33 3.33
C PHE A 374 16.12 9.95 2.12
N ILE A 375 16.57 9.55 0.92
CA ILE A 375 15.90 9.77 -0.36
C ILE A 375 14.74 8.78 -0.52
N GLY A 376 13.79 9.09 -1.40
CA GLY A 376 12.62 8.24 -1.64
C GLY A 376 12.92 6.94 -2.36
N CYS A 377 13.65 7.02 -3.46
CA CYS A 377 14.05 5.86 -4.25
C CYS A 377 15.28 6.17 -5.12
N VAL A 378 15.87 5.13 -5.70
CA VAL A 378 16.77 5.23 -6.85
C VAL A 378 16.06 4.62 -8.05
N ASP A 379 15.79 5.44 -9.07
CA ASP A 379 15.07 5.01 -10.26
C ASP A 379 15.87 4.04 -11.14
N GLN A 380 15.23 3.55 -12.20
CA GLN A 380 15.83 2.61 -13.13
C GLN A 380 17.08 3.15 -13.85
N ASP A 381 17.20 4.46 -14.01
CA ASP A 381 18.35 5.12 -14.61
C ASP A 381 19.48 5.39 -13.60
N GLY A 382 19.26 5.06 -12.32
CA GLY A 382 20.24 5.22 -11.24
C GLY A 382 20.19 6.58 -10.57
N GLN A 383 19.16 7.40 -10.82
CA GLN A 383 19.00 8.71 -10.20
C GLN A 383 18.21 8.59 -8.89
N GLY A 384 18.76 9.19 -7.83
CA GLY A 384 18.09 9.32 -6.55
C GLY A 384 17.07 10.46 -6.54
N HIS A 385 15.89 10.23 -5.98
CA HIS A 385 14.82 11.24 -5.87
C HIS A 385 14.57 11.63 -4.41
N ASP A 386 14.71 12.92 -4.11
CA ASP A 386 14.49 13.47 -2.77
C ASP A 386 13.80 14.84 -2.87
N TYR A 387 12.64 14.95 -2.22
CA TYR A 387 11.89 16.19 -2.07
C TYR A 387 11.64 16.53 -0.58
N GLY A 388 12.48 16.00 0.32
CA GLY A 388 12.36 16.20 1.75
C GLY A 388 11.18 15.46 2.35
N PHE A 389 11.08 14.17 2.06
CA PHE A 389 10.01 13.28 2.50
C PHE A 389 10.06 13.07 4.03
N THR A 390 9.31 13.88 4.77
CA THR A 390 9.31 13.82 6.25
C THR A 390 8.67 12.51 6.73
N PHE A 391 7.57 12.09 6.10
CA PHE A 391 6.88 10.83 6.39
C PHE A 391 7.82 9.62 6.26
N LEU A 392 8.63 9.56 5.20
CA LEU A 392 9.55 8.45 4.93
C LEU A 392 10.62 8.35 6.02
N ASN A 393 11.18 9.50 6.41
CA ASN A 393 12.25 9.58 7.39
C ASN A 393 11.73 9.29 8.80
N LEU A 394 10.51 9.71 9.12
CA LEU A 394 9.84 9.37 10.37
C LEU A 394 9.49 7.87 10.43
N ASP A 395 8.99 7.29 9.34
CA ASP A 395 8.75 5.84 9.20
C ASP A 395 10.05 5.05 9.38
N ALA A 396 11.18 5.54 8.86
CA ALA A 396 12.47 4.88 9.02
C ALA A 396 12.91 4.76 10.48
N ILE A 397 12.58 5.76 11.32
CA ILE A 397 12.84 5.71 12.77
C ILE A 397 11.86 4.75 13.45
N TRP A 398 10.58 4.82 13.12
CA TRP A 398 9.55 3.94 13.69
C TRP A 398 9.84 2.46 13.43
N TYR A 399 10.15 2.12 12.18
CA TYR A 399 10.47 0.74 11.80
C TYR A 399 11.86 0.30 12.24
N GLY A 400 12.67 1.20 12.81
CA GLY A 400 14.00 0.88 13.35
C GLY A 400 15.07 0.65 12.29
N ILE A 401 14.82 1.01 11.02
CA ILE A 401 15.80 0.86 9.94
C ILE A 401 16.81 2.02 9.94
N ALA A 402 16.42 3.22 10.37
CA ALA A 402 17.38 4.28 10.64
C ALA A 402 18.31 3.85 11.79
N ASP A 403 19.62 4.10 11.65
CA ASP A 403 20.52 4.02 12.79
C ASP A 403 20.34 5.24 13.73
N GLU A 404 21.02 5.20 14.87
CA GLU A 404 20.87 6.22 15.92
C GLU A 404 21.38 7.60 15.48
N GLU A 405 22.43 7.64 14.65
CA GLU A 405 22.99 8.88 14.12
C GLU A 405 22.05 9.51 13.09
N ASN A 406 21.55 8.71 12.16
CA ASN A 406 20.59 9.12 11.15
C ASN A 406 19.27 9.58 11.80
N SER A 407 18.81 8.88 12.84
CA SER A 407 17.63 9.28 13.62
C SER A 407 17.78 10.68 14.24
N ARG A 408 18.95 10.98 14.84
CA ARG A 408 19.25 12.32 15.34
C ARG A 408 19.31 13.36 14.23
N ALA A 409 19.96 13.05 13.11
CA ALA A 409 20.08 13.97 11.97
C ALA A 409 18.73 14.34 11.34
N ILE A 410 17.79 13.38 11.31
CA ILE A 410 16.41 13.59 10.89
C ILE A 410 15.68 14.51 11.87
N VAL A 411 15.71 14.22 13.17
CA VAL A 411 15.00 15.03 14.18
C VAL A 411 15.60 16.44 14.32
N ASP A 412 16.91 16.59 14.18
CA ASP A 412 17.58 17.90 14.15
C ASP A 412 17.14 18.73 12.92
N TRP A 413 16.91 18.09 11.77
CA TRP A 413 16.35 18.76 10.59
C TRP A 413 14.90 19.18 10.80
N LEU A 414 14.04 18.26 11.22
CA LEU A 414 12.62 18.57 11.43
C LEU A 414 12.43 19.63 12.53
N SER A 415 13.26 19.62 13.57
CA SER A 415 13.19 20.63 14.64
C SER A 415 13.72 22.02 14.25
N GLY A 416 14.26 22.20 13.05
CA GLY A 416 14.86 23.45 12.59
C GLY A 416 16.26 23.72 13.18
N LYS A 417 16.82 22.78 13.96
CA LYS A 417 18.21 22.89 14.42
C LYS A 417 19.21 22.77 13.26
N ARG A 418 18.81 22.06 12.20
CA ARG A 418 19.55 21.94 10.94
C ARG A 418 18.67 22.37 9.77
N ILE A 419 19.25 23.17 8.88
CA ILE A 419 18.61 23.60 7.63
C ILE A 419 19.22 22.80 6.49
N VAL A 420 18.38 22.30 5.58
CA VAL A 420 18.81 21.65 4.33
C VAL A 420 18.78 22.70 3.22
N ALA A 421 19.92 22.95 2.58
CA ALA A 421 20.00 23.90 1.49
C ALA A 421 19.16 23.44 0.29
N GLY A 422 18.38 24.36 -0.29
CA GLY A 422 17.53 24.09 -1.45
C GLY A 422 16.11 23.60 -1.13
N ASP A 423 15.81 23.27 0.13
CA ASP A 423 14.44 23.03 0.57
C ASP A 423 13.61 24.31 0.48
N THR A 424 12.33 24.15 0.16
CA THR A 424 11.34 25.25 0.10
C THR A 424 10.84 25.62 1.49
N SER A 425 10.76 24.64 2.39
CA SER A 425 10.29 24.76 3.76
C SER A 425 11.45 24.51 4.73
N THR A 426 11.73 25.49 5.58
CA THR A 426 12.79 25.41 6.61
C THR A 426 12.27 25.91 7.95
N ASP A 427 13.01 25.63 9.02
CA ASP A 427 12.71 26.12 10.37
C ASP A 427 11.25 25.84 10.79
N ALA A 428 10.54 26.85 11.28
CA ALA A 428 9.17 26.74 11.74
C ALA A 428 8.16 26.43 10.61
N ASP A 429 8.50 26.70 9.34
CA ASP A 429 7.58 26.42 8.23
C ASP A 429 7.41 24.92 7.96
N ILE A 430 8.34 24.07 8.42
CA ILE A 430 8.17 22.61 8.35
C ILE A 430 6.87 22.22 9.08
N TYR A 431 6.49 22.93 10.15
CA TYR A 431 5.26 22.73 10.91
C TYR A 431 4.17 23.76 10.59
N HIS A 432 4.12 24.27 9.35
CA HIS A 432 3.11 25.23 8.90
C HIS A 432 1.68 24.85 9.29
N TRP A 433 1.33 23.57 9.15
CA TRP A 433 -0.01 23.04 9.43
C TRP A 433 -0.30 22.83 10.92
N ARG A 434 0.72 23.02 11.79
CA ARG A 434 0.71 22.90 13.25
C ARG A 434 0.47 21.50 13.80
N PHE A 435 -0.41 20.71 13.19
CA PHE A 435 -0.69 19.36 13.66
C PHE A 435 0.45 18.38 13.34
N GLY A 436 1.22 18.63 12.28
CA GLY A 436 2.29 17.75 11.83
C GLY A 436 3.22 18.46 10.84
N PRO A 437 4.34 17.81 10.49
CA PRO A 437 5.25 18.35 9.51
C PRO A 437 4.63 18.32 8.10
N ARG A 438 5.09 19.20 7.21
CA ARG A 438 4.81 19.07 5.78
C ARG A 438 5.31 17.72 5.28
N ALA A 439 4.56 17.04 4.41
CA ALA A 439 4.95 15.75 3.84
C ALA A 439 6.24 15.82 3.03
N THR A 440 6.43 16.93 2.32
CA THR A 440 7.66 17.31 1.62
C THR A 440 8.12 18.68 2.09
N THR A 441 9.43 18.88 2.22
CA THR A 441 10.01 20.21 2.49
C THR A 441 10.54 20.89 1.23
N GLN A 442 10.66 20.18 0.11
CA GLN A 442 11.03 20.74 -1.18
C GLN A 442 9.86 20.66 -2.15
N ARG A 443 9.59 21.75 -2.86
CA ARG A 443 8.56 21.81 -3.91
C ARG A 443 8.84 20.81 -5.03
N ASN A 444 7.88 19.94 -5.31
CA ASN A 444 7.88 18.98 -6.39
C ASN A 444 6.90 19.39 -7.50
N ILE A 445 7.43 19.67 -8.68
CA ILE A 445 6.63 19.93 -9.90
C ILE A 445 7.11 19.08 -11.08
N LYS A 446 7.99 18.11 -10.83
CA LYS A 446 8.75 17.42 -11.88
C LYS A 446 8.62 15.90 -11.83
N TRP A 447 8.25 15.35 -10.67
CA TRP A 447 8.32 13.91 -10.43
C TRP A 447 6.97 13.38 -9.93
N TYR A 448 6.13 12.98 -10.90
CA TYR A 448 4.81 12.41 -10.70
C TYR A 448 4.52 11.35 -11.77
N GLY A 449 3.57 10.46 -11.51
CA GLY A 449 3.10 9.50 -12.49
C GLY A 449 2.45 10.14 -13.71
N PHE A 450 2.35 9.39 -14.81
CA PHE A 450 1.88 9.92 -16.10
C PHE A 450 0.42 10.41 -16.07
N THR A 451 -0.34 9.99 -15.06
CA THR A 451 -1.73 10.43 -14.81
C THR A 451 -1.81 11.80 -14.14
N TRP A 452 -0.70 12.35 -13.66
CA TRP A 452 -0.65 13.60 -12.91
C TRP A 452 0.35 14.58 -13.52
N THR A 453 -0.10 15.35 -14.51
CA THR A 453 0.77 16.16 -15.38
C THR A 453 0.70 17.66 -15.13
N GLY A 454 -0.09 18.15 -14.17
CA GLY A 454 -0.26 19.60 -13.89
C GLY A 454 0.10 20.07 -12.47
N PRO A 455 1.10 19.52 -11.77
CA PRO A 455 1.37 19.87 -10.36
C PRO A 455 1.71 21.35 -10.13
N GLU A 456 2.31 22.04 -11.10
CA GLU A 456 2.62 23.48 -11.06
C GLU A 456 1.39 24.39 -10.96
N THR A 457 0.21 23.89 -11.34
CA THR A 457 -1.04 24.65 -11.24
C THR A 457 -1.59 24.71 -9.81
N ILE A 458 -1.08 23.85 -8.93
CA ILE A 458 -1.50 23.72 -7.54
C ILE A 458 -0.49 24.46 -6.66
N PRO A 459 -0.91 25.42 -5.81
CA PRO A 459 0.00 26.11 -4.89
C PRO A 459 0.76 25.14 -3.96
N TRP A 460 1.94 25.53 -3.47
CA TRP A 460 2.68 24.74 -2.48
C TRP A 460 1.86 24.59 -1.20
N GLY A 461 1.67 23.34 -0.75
CA GLY A 461 0.73 23.03 0.33
C GLY A 461 -0.73 22.87 -0.11
N GLY A 462 -1.03 22.98 -1.40
CA GLY A 462 -2.35 22.71 -1.98
C GLY A 462 -2.63 21.23 -2.24
N GLN A 463 -1.61 20.37 -2.06
CA GLN A 463 -1.68 18.93 -2.27
C GLN A 463 -0.89 18.18 -1.19
N VAL A 464 -1.42 17.07 -0.66
CA VAL A 464 -0.76 16.31 0.42
C VAL A 464 0.64 15.83 0.04
N GLN A 465 0.88 15.47 -1.21
CA GLN A 465 2.18 15.04 -1.75
C GLN A 465 3.21 16.19 -1.89
N ASP A 466 2.78 17.44 -1.79
CA ASP A 466 3.56 18.61 -2.19
C ASP A 466 3.36 19.79 -1.22
N GLY A 467 4.05 19.70 -0.08
CA GLY A 467 4.04 20.70 0.98
C GLY A 467 2.79 20.64 1.87
N GLY A 468 1.85 19.74 1.57
CA GLY A 468 0.71 19.43 2.41
C GLY A 468 1.10 18.62 3.64
N ALA A 469 0.14 18.05 4.37
CA ALA A 469 0.40 17.18 5.53
C ALA A 469 -0.73 16.20 5.80
N VAL A 470 -0.44 15.12 6.52
CA VAL A 470 -1.41 14.11 6.96
C VAL A 470 -1.33 13.94 8.47
N LEU A 471 -2.46 14.00 9.17
CA LEU A 471 -2.50 14.00 10.64
C LEU A 471 -1.97 12.69 11.25
N GLY A 472 -2.21 11.55 10.59
CA GLY A 472 -1.68 10.26 11.07
C GLY A 472 -0.15 10.25 11.21
N PHE A 473 0.57 10.97 10.36
CA PHE A 473 2.05 11.02 10.43
C PHE A 473 2.59 11.79 11.63
N SER A 474 1.74 12.56 12.33
CA SER A 474 2.10 13.19 13.59
C SER A 474 2.42 12.18 14.69
N PHE A 475 1.87 10.96 14.62
CA PHE A 475 2.28 9.87 15.50
C PHE A 475 3.77 9.57 15.35
N TYR A 476 4.23 9.37 14.11
CA TYR A 476 5.63 9.04 13.84
C TYR A 476 6.57 10.20 14.20
N ASP A 477 6.15 11.46 14.02
CA ASP A 477 6.91 12.63 14.47
C ASP A 477 7.12 12.64 16.00
N MET A 478 6.03 12.48 16.76
CA MET A 478 6.13 12.43 18.22
C MET A 478 6.97 11.23 18.69
N TYR A 479 6.81 10.07 18.05
CA TYR A 479 7.61 8.89 18.35
C TYR A 479 9.10 9.13 18.06
N ALA A 480 9.43 9.68 16.89
CA ALA A 480 10.81 9.98 16.52
C ALA A 480 11.48 10.95 17.51
N ARG A 481 10.76 12.00 17.92
CA ARG A 481 11.23 12.94 18.96
C ARG A 481 11.49 12.26 20.28
N LEU A 482 10.59 11.35 20.69
CA LEU A 482 10.74 10.58 21.92
C LEU A 482 11.99 9.68 21.90
N GLN A 483 12.28 9.05 20.76
CA GLN A 483 13.41 8.13 20.64
C GLN A 483 14.75 8.85 20.43
N ALA A 484 14.80 9.87 19.57
CA ALA A 484 16.07 10.51 19.20
C ALA A 484 16.43 11.73 20.05
N LYS A 485 15.49 12.25 20.84
CA LYS A 485 15.71 13.42 21.71
C LYS A 485 15.28 13.14 23.15
N ASP A 486 14.03 13.40 23.49
CA ASP A 486 13.51 13.23 24.85
C ASP A 486 11.98 13.30 24.91
N ALA A 487 11.41 12.90 26.06
CA ALA A 487 9.97 12.91 26.31
C ALA A 487 9.38 14.32 26.33
N GLU A 488 10.15 15.33 26.75
CA GLU A 488 9.69 16.72 26.78
C GLU A 488 9.44 17.26 25.37
N SER A 489 10.32 16.91 24.42
CA SER A 489 10.16 17.30 23.02
C SER A 489 8.95 16.64 22.36
N ALA A 490 8.67 15.37 22.66
CA ALA A 490 7.47 14.69 22.16
C ALA A 490 6.20 15.28 22.78
N TRP A 491 6.23 15.57 24.08
CA TRP A 491 5.13 16.21 24.81
C TRP A 491 4.81 17.60 24.29
N GLY A 492 5.82 18.43 24.05
CA GLY A 492 5.64 19.77 23.47
C GLY A 492 4.90 19.71 22.12
N ARG A 493 5.26 18.75 21.26
CA ARG A 493 4.58 18.52 19.98
C ARG A 493 3.11 18.14 20.18
N LEU A 494 2.81 17.22 21.11
CA LEU A 494 1.42 16.85 21.44
C LEU A 494 0.62 18.06 21.95
N VAL A 495 1.19 18.87 22.83
CA VAL A 495 0.53 20.08 23.36
C VAL A 495 0.17 21.08 22.26
N GLU A 496 1.05 21.26 21.27
CA GLU A 496 0.77 22.12 20.14
C GLU A 496 -0.33 21.56 19.22
N ILE A 497 -0.37 20.23 19.02
CA ILE A 497 -1.46 19.54 18.31
C ILE A 497 -2.79 19.77 19.03
N LEU A 498 -2.84 19.56 20.35
CA LEU A 498 -4.06 19.77 21.15
C LEU A 498 -4.53 21.23 21.11
N ARG A 499 -3.61 22.18 21.04
CA ARG A 499 -3.96 23.61 20.87
C ARG A 499 -4.61 23.86 19.51
N TRP A 500 -4.03 23.32 18.43
CA TRP A 500 -4.63 23.38 17.10
C TRP A 500 -6.00 22.71 17.07
N GLU A 501 -6.12 21.51 17.65
CA GLU A 501 -7.37 20.75 17.68
C GLU A 501 -8.49 21.52 18.40
N LYS A 502 -8.17 22.17 19.52
CA LYS A 502 -9.13 23.01 20.23
C LYS A 502 -9.66 24.16 19.38
N GLU A 503 -8.81 24.79 18.58
CA GLU A 503 -9.22 25.84 17.64
C GLU A 503 -10.12 25.27 16.53
N VAL A 504 -9.75 24.13 15.96
CA VAL A 504 -10.56 23.41 14.97
C VAL A 504 -11.97 23.13 15.50
N TRP A 505 -12.08 22.57 16.70
CA TRP A 505 -13.38 22.28 17.30
C TRP A 505 -14.18 23.53 17.63
N SER A 506 -13.52 24.64 17.99
CA SER A 506 -14.20 25.93 18.19
C SER A 506 -14.79 26.52 16.89
N GLU A 507 -14.24 26.12 15.74
CA GLU A 507 -14.73 26.51 14.41
C GLU A 507 -15.69 25.47 13.78
N GLY A 508 -16.12 24.45 14.53
CA GLY A 508 -17.11 23.47 14.08
C GLY A 508 -16.53 22.18 13.47
N GLY A 509 -15.25 21.88 13.73
CA GLY A 509 -14.58 20.65 13.30
C GLY A 509 -13.75 20.81 12.02
N TYR A 510 -13.05 19.74 11.63
CA TYR A 510 -12.01 19.79 10.58
C TYR A 510 -12.51 20.40 9.26
N ARG A 511 -13.65 19.93 8.74
CA ARG A 511 -14.19 20.37 7.43
C ARG A 511 -14.60 21.85 7.45
N ALA A 512 -15.16 22.35 8.56
CA ALA A 512 -15.51 23.76 8.71
C ALA A 512 -14.25 24.65 8.84
N TYR A 513 -13.25 24.20 9.61
CA TYR A 513 -11.99 24.91 9.82
C TYR A 513 -11.23 25.16 8.51
N TYR A 514 -11.23 24.21 7.57
CA TYR A 514 -10.55 24.31 6.26
C TYR A 514 -11.49 24.70 5.09
N GLU A 515 -12.76 25.01 5.35
CA GLU A 515 -13.74 25.28 4.32
C GLU A 515 -13.29 26.40 3.37
N GLY A 516 -13.42 26.18 2.06
CA GLY A 516 -13.13 27.20 1.04
C GLY A 516 -11.69 27.70 1.02
N GLY A 517 -10.74 26.96 1.59
CA GLY A 517 -9.33 27.36 1.61
C GLY A 517 -8.99 28.42 2.66
N LYS A 518 -9.87 28.70 3.64
CA LYS A 518 -9.70 29.74 4.68
C LYS A 518 -8.37 29.66 5.45
N LYS A 519 -7.72 28.50 5.46
CA LYS A 519 -6.44 28.24 6.14
C LYS A 519 -5.29 28.01 5.16
N GLY A 520 -5.40 28.53 3.94
CA GLY A 520 -4.39 28.38 2.89
C GLY A 520 -4.47 27.09 2.07
N THR A 521 -5.37 26.16 2.42
CA THR A 521 -5.62 24.92 1.68
C THR A 521 -6.98 24.31 2.03
N THR A 522 -7.38 23.28 1.29
CA THR A 522 -8.57 22.46 1.55
C THR A 522 -8.20 21.09 2.13
N LEU A 523 -9.17 20.43 2.77
CA LEU A 523 -9.03 19.03 3.14
C LEU A 523 -9.12 18.14 1.91
N GLN A 524 -8.21 17.17 1.84
CA GLN A 524 -8.36 16.03 0.98
C GLN A 524 -9.38 15.06 1.57
N GLY A 525 -10.21 14.49 0.71
CA GLY A 525 -10.99 13.31 1.00
C GLY A 525 -12.45 13.34 0.62
N GLY A 526 -13.04 12.15 0.56
CA GLY A 526 -14.36 11.94 -0.03
C GLY A 526 -14.43 12.32 -1.51
N GLY A 527 -13.34 12.09 -2.26
CA GLY A 527 -13.23 12.43 -3.69
C GLY A 527 -12.81 13.88 -3.97
N THR A 528 -12.47 14.67 -2.95
CA THR A 528 -11.97 16.05 -3.11
C THR A 528 -10.46 16.08 -2.91
N ALA A 529 -9.72 16.72 -3.81
CA ALA A 529 -8.30 16.98 -3.63
C ALA A 529 -8.06 18.10 -2.59
N GLY A 530 -6.92 18.05 -1.90
CA GLY A 530 -6.54 19.08 -0.95
C GLY A 530 -5.13 18.89 -0.41
N GLY A 531 -4.67 19.88 0.37
CA GLY A 531 -3.34 19.86 0.97
C GLY A 531 -3.24 19.16 2.30
N VAL A 532 -4.37 18.83 2.93
CA VAL A 532 -4.38 18.28 4.29
C VAL A 532 -5.24 17.03 4.36
N GLY A 533 -4.67 15.91 4.79
CA GLY A 533 -5.36 14.64 5.03
C GLY A 533 -5.65 14.41 6.51
N ILE A 534 -6.92 14.31 6.90
CA ILE A 534 -7.33 14.16 8.31
C ILE A 534 -8.45 13.13 8.48
N ASP A 535 -9.52 13.21 7.69
CA ASP A 535 -10.74 12.39 7.82
C ASP A 535 -11.04 11.63 6.51
N ALA A 536 -12.23 11.00 6.42
CA ALA A 536 -12.61 10.16 5.29
C ALA A 536 -11.65 8.98 5.06
N GLU A 537 -10.83 8.99 4.00
CA GLU A 537 -9.89 7.90 3.70
C GLU A 537 -8.65 7.87 4.60
N PHE A 538 -8.36 8.95 5.35
CA PHE A 538 -7.18 9.09 6.22
C PHE A 538 -7.38 8.48 7.62
N PHE A 539 -7.71 7.19 7.68
CA PHE A 539 -8.01 6.48 8.94
C PHE A 539 -6.83 6.46 9.91
N GLU A 540 -5.61 6.52 9.42
CA GLU A 540 -4.37 6.58 10.20
C GLU A 540 -4.29 7.81 11.12
N SER A 541 -5.14 8.82 10.95
CA SER A 541 -5.33 9.88 11.95
C SER A 541 -5.69 9.33 13.34
N SER A 542 -6.27 8.13 13.42
CA SER A 542 -6.53 7.44 14.69
C SER A 542 -5.26 6.92 15.38
N LEU A 543 -4.09 6.99 14.74
CA LEU A 543 -2.81 6.61 15.36
C LEU A 543 -2.32 7.66 16.36
N VAL A 544 -2.70 8.93 16.21
CA VAL A 544 -2.17 10.03 17.05
C VAL A 544 -2.32 9.76 18.55
N PRO A 545 -3.49 9.33 19.08
CA PRO A 545 -3.63 9.00 20.50
C PRO A 545 -2.77 7.81 20.95
N SER A 546 -2.35 6.93 20.04
CA SER A 546 -1.54 5.75 20.34
C SER A 546 -0.12 6.11 20.81
N ILE A 547 0.31 7.37 20.69
CA ILE A 547 1.56 7.85 21.29
C ILE A 547 1.58 7.68 22.81
N VAL A 548 0.42 7.68 23.48
CA VAL A 548 0.33 7.40 24.92
C VAL A 548 0.72 5.96 25.20
N VAL A 549 0.20 5.01 24.42
CA VAL A 549 0.43 3.57 24.61
C VAL A 549 1.84 3.18 24.18
N TYR A 550 2.19 3.42 22.91
CA TYR A 550 3.47 2.97 22.34
C TYR A 550 4.64 3.91 22.63
N GLY A 551 4.38 5.19 22.90
CA GLY A 551 5.41 6.19 23.20
C GLY A 551 5.61 6.34 24.70
N PHE A 552 4.81 7.21 25.33
CA PHE A 552 5.05 7.67 26.70
C PHE A 552 4.97 6.56 27.76
N LEU A 553 4.07 5.58 27.61
CA LEU A 553 4.01 4.42 28.51
C LEU A 553 4.93 3.27 28.05
N GLY A 554 5.39 3.29 26.80
CA GLY A 554 6.24 2.25 26.21
C GLY A 554 5.64 0.85 26.37
N MET A 555 4.34 0.71 26.12
CA MET A 555 3.62 -0.56 26.25
C MET A 555 3.79 -1.38 24.98
N GLU A 556 4.57 -2.45 25.07
CA GLU A 556 4.89 -3.32 23.94
C GLU A 556 4.67 -4.79 24.31
N PRO A 557 3.70 -5.46 23.69
CA PRO A 557 3.62 -6.91 23.74
C PRO A 557 4.83 -7.59 23.07
N ASP A 558 5.49 -8.51 23.77
CA ASP A 558 6.67 -9.23 23.30
C ASP A 558 6.76 -10.62 23.94
N GLU A 559 6.91 -11.68 23.14
CA GLU A 559 7.11 -13.08 23.61
C GLU A 559 6.18 -13.54 24.76
N GLY A 560 4.90 -13.18 24.73
CA GLY A 560 3.93 -13.54 25.79
C GLY A 560 4.02 -12.66 27.05
N ARG A 561 4.82 -11.60 27.01
CA ARG A 561 4.96 -10.58 28.05
C ARG A 561 4.42 -9.24 27.55
N LEU A 562 3.95 -8.42 28.48
CA LEU A 562 3.68 -7.02 28.23
C LEU A 562 4.83 -6.21 28.81
N ARG A 563 5.71 -5.69 27.95
CA ARG A 563 6.75 -4.75 28.35
C ARG A 563 6.13 -3.37 28.59
N ILE A 564 6.50 -2.70 29.67
CA ILE A 564 6.05 -1.35 30.03
C ILE A 564 7.28 -0.51 30.39
N MET A 565 7.63 0.43 29.52
CA MET A 565 8.82 1.30 29.66
C MET A 565 8.43 2.78 29.63
N PRO A 566 7.94 3.34 30.75
CA PRO A 566 7.46 4.71 30.76
C PRO A 566 8.57 5.73 30.54
N LYS A 567 8.42 6.57 29.52
CA LYS A 567 9.27 7.74 29.22
C LYS A 567 8.42 9.00 29.33
N LEU A 568 8.29 9.54 30.55
CA LEU A 568 7.40 10.67 30.83
C LEU A 568 8.11 12.02 30.80
N PRO A 569 7.47 13.07 30.26
CA PRO A 569 7.98 14.45 30.32
C PRO A 569 7.89 15.01 31.75
N ASP A 570 8.75 15.96 32.08
CA ASP A 570 8.68 16.67 33.37
C ASP A 570 7.40 17.50 33.48
N SER A 571 6.94 18.03 32.34
CA SER A 571 5.69 18.79 32.22
C SER A 571 4.42 17.95 32.40
N CYS A 572 4.52 16.61 32.32
CA CYS A 572 3.42 15.69 32.61
C CYS A 572 3.97 14.48 33.38
N PRO A 573 4.22 14.65 34.69
CA PRO A 573 4.97 13.68 35.50
C PRO A 573 4.18 12.39 35.79
N GLN A 574 2.94 12.32 35.31
CA GLN A 574 2.06 11.18 35.47
C GLN A 574 1.15 11.04 34.26
N MET A 575 1.13 9.84 33.68
CA MET A 575 0.30 9.51 32.52
C MET A 575 -0.31 8.12 32.70
N GLY A 576 -1.45 7.86 32.08
CA GLY A 576 -2.06 6.53 32.11
C GLY A 576 -3.08 6.31 31.02
N VAL A 577 -3.40 5.04 30.83
CA VAL A 577 -4.40 4.53 29.90
C VAL A 577 -5.28 3.52 30.63
N SER A 578 -6.55 3.44 30.26
CA SER A 578 -7.54 2.56 30.89
C SER A 578 -8.19 1.65 29.86
N ASN A 579 -8.66 0.49 30.33
CA ASN A 579 -9.33 -0.52 29.52
C ASN A 579 -8.51 -1.03 28.31
N ILE A 580 -7.18 -1.11 28.45
CA ILE A 580 -6.35 -1.80 27.45
C ILE A 580 -6.58 -3.29 27.59
N LEU A 581 -6.94 -3.94 26.50
CA LEU A 581 -7.15 -5.39 26.46
C LEU A 581 -5.85 -6.08 26.05
N TYR A 582 -5.25 -6.83 26.97
CA TYR A 582 -4.07 -7.66 26.71
C TYR A 582 -4.38 -9.11 27.07
N HIS A 583 -4.33 -10.02 26.10
CA HIS A 583 -4.61 -11.46 26.29
C HIS A 583 -5.95 -11.72 27.00
N ASN A 584 -6.98 -10.99 26.54
CA ASN A 584 -8.34 -10.99 27.10
C ASN A 584 -8.46 -10.51 28.56
N VAL A 585 -7.45 -9.77 29.06
CA VAL A 585 -7.44 -9.17 30.39
C VAL A 585 -7.44 -7.65 30.26
N ARG A 586 -8.42 -6.97 30.86
CA ARG A 586 -8.44 -5.50 30.88
C ARG A 586 -7.47 -4.96 31.93
N LEU A 587 -6.61 -4.07 31.46
CA LEU A 587 -5.59 -3.38 32.24
C LEU A 587 -5.85 -1.88 32.25
N ASP A 588 -5.72 -1.27 33.43
CA ASP A 588 -5.45 0.16 33.56
C ASP A 588 -3.98 0.32 33.96
N VAL A 589 -3.22 1.09 33.18
CA VAL A 589 -1.80 1.33 33.42
C VAL A 589 -1.57 2.80 33.68
N LYS A 590 -0.91 3.12 34.78
CA LYS A 590 -0.61 4.49 35.18
C LYS A 590 0.83 4.59 35.66
N ALA A 591 1.63 5.41 35.00
CA ALA A 591 3.04 5.60 35.30
C ALA A 591 3.29 6.99 35.91
N SER A 592 4.31 7.06 36.75
CA SER A 592 4.93 8.27 37.29
C SER A 592 6.44 8.03 37.46
N LYS A 593 7.19 9.07 37.85
CA LYS A 593 8.63 8.92 38.13
C LYS A 593 8.94 7.83 39.16
N GLU A 594 8.15 7.75 40.23
CA GLU A 594 8.44 6.87 41.37
C GLU A 594 7.72 5.52 41.30
N GLU A 595 6.56 5.48 40.66
CA GLU A 595 5.63 4.35 40.73
C GLU A 595 4.97 4.07 39.39
N LEU A 596 4.87 2.78 39.07
CA LEU A 596 3.98 2.25 38.05
C LEU A 596 2.84 1.50 38.75
N ILE A 597 1.60 1.81 38.36
CA ILE A 597 0.39 1.15 38.84
C ILE A 597 -0.22 0.39 37.67
N VAL A 598 -0.45 -0.91 37.87
CA VAL A 598 -1.20 -1.75 36.93
C VAL A 598 -2.41 -2.31 37.67
N ARG A 599 -3.61 -1.93 37.21
CA ARG A 599 -4.85 -2.53 37.67
C ARG A 599 -5.25 -3.62 36.68
N MET A 600 -5.36 -4.85 37.16
CA MET A 600 -5.89 -5.98 36.43
C MET A 600 -7.36 -6.17 36.83
N ALA A 601 -8.28 -5.90 35.90
CA ALA A 601 -9.71 -5.93 36.18
C ALA A 601 -10.31 -7.33 36.06
N ASP A 602 -9.77 -8.15 35.16
CA ASP A 602 -10.28 -9.49 34.84
C ASP A 602 -9.36 -10.57 35.41
N LYS A 603 -9.92 -11.75 35.70
CA LYS A 603 -9.10 -12.90 36.11
C LYS A 603 -8.43 -13.48 34.85
N PRO A 604 -7.10 -13.54 34.79
CA PRO A 604 -6.42 -14.13 33.65
C PRO A 604 -6.67 -15.64 33.59
N LEU A 605 -6.74 -16.19 32.37
CA LEU A 605 -6.69 -17.64 32.15
C LEU A 605 -5.28 -18.18 32.44
N GLU A 606 -4.27 -17.49 31.90
CA GLU A 606 -2.85 -17.73 32.16
C GLU A 606 -2.23 -16.46 32.78
N PRO A 607 -1.36 -16.59 33.79
CA PRO A 607 -0.80 -15.42 34.48
C PRO A 607 -0.19 -14.38 33.53
N VAL A 608 -0.56 -13.11 33.72
CA VAL A 608 -0.03 -12.00 32.92
C VAL A 608 1.41 -11.74 33.33
N CYS A 609 2.33 -11.81 32.37
CA CYS A 609 3.73 -11.48 32.57
C CYS A 609 3.98 -10.02 32.19
N ILE A 610 4.43 -9.21 33.14
CA ILE A 610 4.81 -7.81 32.93
C ILE A 610 6.32 -7.69 33.03
N GLU A 611 6.93 -7.07 32.02
CA GLU A 611 8.36 -6.74 31.98
C GLU A 611 8.56 -5.22 32.10
N LEU A 612 9.46 -4.81 32.98
CA LEU A 612 9.78 -3.41 33.28
C LEU A 612 11.27 -3.16 33.01
N GLU A 613 11.61 -1.96 32.52
CA GLU A 613 12.98 -1.57 32.16
C GLU A 613 13.95 -1.56 33.35
N GLU A 614 13.43 -1.17 34.52
CA GLU A 614 14.22 -1.03 35.73
C GLU A 614 13.84 -2.10 36.76
N PHE A 615 14.78 -2.42 37.64
CA PHE A 615 14.51 -3.26 38.80
C PHE A 615 13.47 -2.56 39.70
N ARG A 616 12.33 -3.20 39.92
CA ARG A 616 11.26 -2.66 40.77
C ARG A 616 10.98 -3.59 41.95
N GLN A 617 10.37 -3.05 43.00
CA GLN A 617 9.75 -3.83 44.06
C GLN A 617 8.23 -3.79 43.93
N LEU A 618 7.59 -4.95 43.98
CA LEU A 618 6.13 -5.05 44.10
C LEU A 618 5.72 -4.72 45.55
N ALA A 619 4.91 -3.67 45.73
CA ALA A 619 4.48 -3.23 47.06
C ALA A 619 3.68 -4.34 47.77
N GLY A 620 3.95 -4.55 49.06
CA GLY A 620 3.34 -5.63 49.84
C GLY A 620 3.89 -7.03 49.56
N SER A 621 4.95 -7.15 48.74
CA SER A 621 5.62 -8.40 48.39
C SER A 621 7.14 -8.32 48.60
N GLN A 622 7.80 -9.47 48.75
CA GLN A 622 9.26 -9.59 48.67
C GLN A 622 9.78 -9.72 47.23
N GLN A 623 8.87 -9.83 46.24
CA GLN A 623 9.23 -9.94 44.84
C GLN A 623 9.89 -8.65 44.34
N ARG A 624 11.06 -8.83 43.74
CA ARG A 624 11.86 -7.78 43.13
C ARG A 624 12.46 -8.29 41.84
N GLY A 625 12.54 -7.43 40.83
CA GLY A 625 13.08 -7.79 39.53
C GLY A 625 12.52 -6.94 38.39
N PRO A 626 12.92 -7.25 37.15
CA PRO A 626 12.35 -6.63 35.95
C PRO A 626 11.08 -7.35 35.47
N VAL A 627 10.83 -8.59 35.92
CA VAL A 627 9.73 -9.43 35.42
C VAL A 627 8.80 -9.83 36.57
N PHE A 628 7.50 -9.65 36.35
CA PHE A 628 6.45 -9.94 37.31
C PHE A 628 5.34 -10.78 36.69
N THR A 629 4.85 -11.76 37.43
CA THR A 629 3.76 -12.64 37.02
C THR A 629 2.54 -12.36 37.89
N LEU A 630 1.44 -11.93 37.26
CA LEU A 630 0.21 -11.52 37.92
C LEU A 630 -0.91 -12.53 37.61
N ALA A 631 -1.45 -13.18 38.64
CA ALA A 631 -2.40 -14.27 38.47
C ALA A 631 -3.84 -13.95 38.93
N GLU A 632 -4.06 -12.85 39.66
CA GLU A 632 -5.38 -12.55 40.25
C GLU A 632 -5.77 -11.08 40.02
N PRO A 633 -7.05 -10.74 39.83
CA PRO A 633 -7.46 -9.35 39.72
C PRO A 633 -6.97 -8.51 40.90
N GLY A 634 -6.56 -7.28 40.65
CA GLY A 634 -6.01 -6.44 41.70
C GLY A 634 -5.35 -5.17 41.19
N ILE A 635 -4.85 -4.37 42.13
CA ILE A 635 -4.05 -3.17 41.85
C ILE A 635 -2.64 -3.46 42.30
N TYR A 636 -1.71 -3.44 41.36
CA TYR A 636 -0.30 -3.74 41.56
C TYR A 636 0.51 -2.46 41.50
N HIS A 637 1.28 -2.21 42.55
CA HIS A 637 2.15 -1.03 42.68
C HIS A 637 3.61 -1.46 42.57
N PHE A 638 4.30 -0.98 41.53
CA PHE A 638 5.72 -1.24 41.27
C PHE A 638 6.51 0.03 41.57
N ARG A 639 7.35 -0.02 42.61
CA ARG A 639 8.16 1.12 43.07
C ARG A 639 9.62 0.93 42.68
N LYS A 640 10.31 2.04 42.38
CA LYS A 640 11.78 2.03 42.19
C LYS A 640 12.49 1.49 43.43
#